data_AF-D4IMT1-F1
#
_entry.id   AF-D4IMT1-F1
#
_cell.length_a   1.000
_cell.length_b   1.000
_cell.length_c   1.000
_cell.angle_alpha   90.00
_cell.angle_beta   90.00
_cell.angle_gamma   90.00
#
_symmetry.space_group_name_H-M   'P 1'
#
loop_
_entity.id
_entity.type
_entity.pdbx_description
1 polymer ?
#
loop_
_entity_poly.entity_id
_entity_poly.type
_entity_poly.pdbx_seq_one_letter_code
_entity_poly.pdbx_strand_id
1 'polypeptide(L)'
;MPESGNALICNGVVREIKSAVYSVETPGNGEKADASEAASVYTIYLSPTAGLVDVDGMLIADDAVKITVKQPSGAVDFAVAGNGIAYGEIDVNSSNVGEASKAVLSVEFLSARVARISAEIETGGKTLTVAYYGLCKNSDASEEGDDADKVLLDKVPLSWYLGPVKGVESHNYYMAFTDAEHTVSKGRVTLKEAGYLFVADLYAVPGEDAYTLPEGEYMASQLNEDHTFTSQYTGVQYIDAEGNKTQLSLVSGEPLKVSREGDVWSVSLRFVDTDGSEKSIVYEGQLQIVDQPEDGGFYLPQIGRDVEVVGFSATATYYGNMLEAGTGMMQINIYDETYDTEEGQGGLAAALVVFNDLFGNPKEAVIKPHEYLVNTSFQWGSWMPAVEIPMEGLVFPLGTYVQLDDGTSFGQFSYGKEGIIKIEAAGTAQGEDGKIEPVYKIEFNLTSKDGFTLKGSYTGVIPITDASDDKSDDDGTSTLERDYDMDLSKIKKAHYYTSDQVYIQGIGYKPISSYGCGLQFINIGIEWVGDHLEDFVDREPGGDIVRVELTTEPGKENEITPGTYEVTEQRWPAYIKPGVMMRGIMLDGGLHGSRWMHQTYSMWGDDNKIFEYMDGHALLYDGQVTITKVEDEGKENWYRFEVDGICVRKHHVRGTWEGPVVSQTGRAAAEKDHLEPPRLLRRLPAPSVPMSRLAEELPGIMFRKAGMTE
;
A
#
# COMPACT_ATOMS: atom_id res chain seq x y z
N MET A 1 25.51 -45.56 34.99
CA MET A 1 24.31 -45.54 34.14
C MET A 1 24.69 -44.80 32.87
N PRO A 2 24.52 -45.36 31.66
CA PRO A 2 24.89 -44.69 30.43
C PRO A 2 23.93 -43.53 30.11
N GLU A 3 24.46 -42.46 29.52
CA GLU A 3 23.85 -41.13 29.31
C GLU A 3 22.90 -41.01 28.10
N SER A 4 22.09 -42.03 27.81
CA SER A 4 20.90 -41.89 26.94
C SER A 4 19.87 -42.94 27.36
N GLY A 5 18.94 -42.54 28.23
CA GLY A 5 18.17 -43.39 29.16
C GLY A 5 17.06 -44.28 28.59
N ASN A 6 17.12 -44.67 27.30
CA ASN A 6 16.09 -45.49 26.63
C ASN A 6 16.63 -46.88 26.27
N ALA A 7 16.49 -47.83 27.18
CA ALA A 7 16.99 -49.18 27.00
C ALA A 7 16.11 -50.23 27.69
N LEU A 8 16.12 -51.43 27.12
CA LEU A 8 15.62 -52.64 27.78
C LEU A 8 16.79 -53.61 28.02
N ILE A 9 16.84 -54.19 29.20
CA ILE A 9 17.87 -55.13 29.64
C ILE A 9 17.17 -56.41 30.07
N CYS A 10 17.39 -57.51 29.37
CA CYS A 10 16.82 -58.81 29.72
C CYS A 10 17.94 -59.82 29.96
N ASN A 11 17.97 -60.43 31.15
CA ASN A 11 19.01 -61.38 31.58
C ASN A 11 20.45 -60.88 31.35
N GLY A 12 20.67 -59.58 31.53
CA GLY A 12 21.97 -58.92 31.35
C GLY A 12 22.30 -58.49 29.90
N VAL A 13 21.44 -58.78 28.92
CA VAL A 13 21.60 -58.32 27.53
C VAL A 13 20.93 -56.97 27.37
N VAL A 14 21.70 -55.93 27.00
CA VAL A 14 21.22 -54.56 26.79
C VAL A 14 20.80 -54.37 25.33
N ARG A 15 19.61 -53.81 25.12
CA ARG A 15 19.12 -53.35 23.81
C ARG A 15 18.59 -51.92 23.94
N GLU A 16 18.98 -51.06 23.02
CA GLU A 16 18.44 -49.71 22.90
C GLU A 16 17.01 -49.78 22.35
N ILE A 17 16.10 -48.97 22.88
CA ILE A 17 14.73 -48.87 22.35
C ILE A 17 14.72 -47.85 21.21
N LYS A 18 14.27 -48.27 20.02
CA LYS A 18 14.28 -47.45 18.80
C LYS A 18 12.90 -47.14 18.23
N SER A 19 11.86 -47.82 18.71
CA SER A 19 10.48 -47.51 18.34
C SER A 19 9.56 -47.74 19.54
N ALA A 20 8.59 -46.86 19.71
CA ALA A 20 7.59 -46.92 20.76
C ALA A 20 6.22 -46.59 20.18
N VAL A 21 5.26 -47.50 20.36
CA VAL A 21 3.89 -47.38 19.84
C VAL A 21 2.93 -47.66 20.99
N TYR A 22 1.77 -47.00 21.00
CA TYR A 22 0.69 -47.33 21.92
C TYR A 22 -0.67 -47.33 21.24
N SER A 23 -1.60 -48.15 21.75
CA SER A 23 -3.02 -48.16 21.40
C SER A 23 -3.88 -47.92 22.64
N VAL A 24 -5.10 -47.42 22.45
CA VAL A 24 -6.05 -47.14 23.54
C VAL A 24 -7.38 -47.82 23.24
N GLU A 25 -7.67 -48.89 23.99
CA GLU A 25 -8.98 -49.53 23.93
C GLU A 25 -9.96 -48.77 24.83
N THR A 26 -10.96 -48.14 24.21
CA THR A 26 -12.04 -47.44 24.90
C THR A 26 -13.30 -48.32 24.89
N PRO A 27 -13.98 -48.54 26.03
CA PRO A 27 -15.21 -49.34 26.06
C PRO A 27 -16.27 -48.75 25.11
N GLY A 28 -16.74 -49.55 24.14
CA GLY A 28 -17.68 -49.09 23.12
C GLY A 28 -19.02 -48.63 23.68
N ASN A 29 -19.58 -47.55 23.11
CA ASN A 29 -20.95 -47.09 23.34
C ASN A 29 -21.94 -48.09 22.71
N GLY A 30 -22.23 -49.19 23.40
CA GLY A 30 -23.17 -50.21 22.94
C GLY A 30 -23.94 -50.82 24.12
N GLU A 31 -25.21 -50.43 24.22
CA GLU A 31 -26.25 -50.88 25.16
C GLU A 31 -26.00 -50.63 26.66
N LYS A 32 -27.05 -50.08 27.31
CA LYS A 32 -27.10 -49.73 28.74
C LYS A 32 -26.47 -50.81 29.64
N ALA A 33 -25.28 -50.52 30.16
CA ALA A 33 -24.75 -51.08 31.39
C ALA A 33 -24.33 -49.92 32.31
N ASP A 34 -24.53 -50.10 33.61
CA ASP A 34 -24.36 -49.07 34.64
C ASP A 34 -23.05 -48.28 34.51
N ALA A 35 -23.18 -46.96 34.52
CA ALA A 35 -22.08 -46.01 34.49
C ALA A 35 -21.33 -45.99 35.84
N SER A 36 -20.38 -46.89 36.02
CA SER A 36 -19.12 -46.68 36.77
C SER A 36 -18.22 -47.91 36.64
N GLU A 37 -16.96 -47.72 36.21
CA GLU A 37 -15.83 -48.69 36.17
C GLU A 37 -15.34 -49.25 34.81
N ALA A 38 -15.63 -48.61 33.67
CA ALA A 38 -14.94 -48.97 32.42
C ALA A 38 -13.83 -47.96 32.09
N ALA A 39 -12.64 -48.12 32.69
CA ALA A 39 -11.46 -47.31 32.40
C ALA A 39 -10.79 -47.76 31.08
N SER A 40 -10.36 -46.81 30.25
CA SER A 40 -9.60 -47.09 29.02
C SER A 40 -8.35 -47.91 29.31
N VAL A 41 -8.02 -48.86 28.43
CA VAL A 41 -6.83 -49.70 28.57
C VAL A 41 -5.79 -49.25 27.55
N TYR A 42 -4.62 -48.83 28.04
CA TYR A 42 -3.47 -48.47 27.21
C TYR A 42 -2.61 -49.72 27.01
N THR A 43 -2.28 -50.03 25.75
CA THR A 43 -1.27 -51.04 25.43
C THR A 43 -0.08 -50.38 24.76
N ILE A 44 1.10 -50.48 25.36
CA ILE A 44 2.34 -49.82 24.91
C ILE A 44 3.35 -50.89 24.49
N TYR A 45 4.00 -50.66 23.35
CA TYR A 45 5.05 -51.51 22.78
C TYR A 45 6.36 -50.73 22.71
N LEU A 46 7.44 -51.32 23.23
CA LEU A 46 8.80 -50.75 23.18
C LEU A 46 9.74 -51.73 22.48
N SER A 47 10.18 -51.40 21.26
CA SER A 47 11.00 -52.29 20.42
C SER A 47 12.41 -51.74 20.19
N PRO A 48 13.44 -52.61 20.18
CA PRO A 48 14.78 -52.30 19.66
C PRO A 48 14.87 -52.13 18.14
N THR A 49 13.86 -52.58 17.39
CA THR A 49 13.77 -52.41 15.94
C THR A 49 13.34 -50.98 15.63
N ALA A 50 14.03 -50.33 14.68
CA ALA A 50 13.76 -48.94 14.30
C ALA A 50 12.70 -48.85 13.20
N GLY A 51 11.95 -47.74 13.18
CA GLY A 51 11.00 -47.42 12.12
C GLY A 51 9.65 -48.12 12.22
N LEU A 52 9.33 -48.72 13.37
CA LEU A 52 8.01 -49.34 13.60
C LEU A 52 7.01 -48.27 14.02
N VAL A 53 5.89 -48.19 13.29
CA VAL A 53 4.93 -47.07 13.39
C VAL A 53 3.53 -47.47 13.86
N ASP A 54 3.23 -48.76 13.90
CA ASP A 54 1.92 -49.31 14.28
C ASP A 54 2.07 -50.61 15.09
N VAL A 55 0.94 -51.13 15.62
CA VAL A 55 0.92 -52.35 16.44
C VAL A 55 1.28 -53.59 15.60
N ASP A 56 0.83 -53.65 14.34
CA ASP A 56 1.11 -54.80 13.48
C ASP A 56 2.61 -54.95 13.20
N GLY A 57 3.32 -53.85 12.94
CA GLY A 57 4.77 -53.82 12.79
C GLY A 57 5.49 -54.24 14.07
N MET A 58 4.99 -53.83 15.24
CA MET A 58 5.51 -54.25 16.54
C MET A 58 5.35 -55.75 16.79
N LEU A 59 4.20 -56.31 16.40
CA LEU A 59 3.92 -57.75 16.54
C LEU A 59 4.73 -58.59 15.55
N ILE A 60 4.95 -58.09 14.32
CA ILE A 60 5.78 -58.77 13.30
C ILE A 60 7.25 -58.81 13.72
N ALA A 61 7.76 -57.75 14.35
CA ALA A 61 9.14 -57.68 14.81
C ALA A 61 9.44 -58.66 15.97
N ASP A 62 8.42 -59.03 16.75
CA ASP A 62 8.47 -60.00 17.86
C ASP A 62 9.63 -59.77 18.85
N ASP A 63 9.98 -58.51 19.07
CA ASP A 63 11.10 -58.10 19.92
C ASP A 63 10.73 -56.95 20.88
N ALA A 64 9.44 -56.62 20.97
CA ALA A 64 8.92 -55.53 21.77
C ALA A 64 8.56 -55.97 23.20
N VAL A 65 8.81 -55.09 24.18
CA VAL A 65 8.18 -55.18 25.50
C VAL A 65 6.75 -54.70 25.36
N LYS A 66 5.78 -55.53 25.74
CA LYS A 66 4.35 -55.20 25.76
C LYS A 66 3.93 -54.84 27.18
N ILE A 67 3.36 -53.65 27.38
CA ILE A 67 2.85 -53.17 28.66
C ILE A 67 1.36 -52.86 28.50
N THR A 68 0.52 -53.36 29.38
CA THR A 68 -0.91 -53.05 29.41
C THR A 68 -1.24 -52.37 30.73
N VAL A 69 -1.88 -51.20 30.71
CA VAL A 69 -2.23 -50.41 31.90
C VAL A 69 -3.54 -49.66 31.74
N LYS A 70 -4.37 -49.60 32.78
CA LYS A 70 -5.62 -48.81 32.76
C LYS A 70 -5.45 -47.32 33.06
N GLN A 71 -4.39 -46.97 33.80
CA GLN A 71 -4.12 -45.59 34.22
C GLN A 71 -2.61 -45.32 34.17
N PRO A 72 -2.08 -44.78 33.07
CA PRO A 72 -0.67 -44.46 32.93
C PRO A 72 -0.35 -43.10 33.59
N SER A 73 -0.50 -43.02 34.91
CA SER A 73 -0.25 -41.81 35.72
C SER A 73 0.86 -41.97 36.77
N GLY A 74 1.66 -43.03 36.67
CA GLY A 74 2.75 -43.32 37.60
C GLY A 74 2.89 -44.81 37.92
N ALA A 75 3.10 -45.13 39.20
CA ALA A 75 3.30 -46.50 39.67
C ALA A 75 2.09 -47.40 39.33
N VAL A 76 2.37 -48.56 38.76
CA VAL A 76 1.37 -49.53 38.29
C VAL A 76 1.29 -50.69 39.27
N ASP A 77 0.07 -50.98 39.76
CA ASP A 77 -0.20 -52.15 40.57
C ASP A 77 -0.56 -53.35 39.69
N PHE A 78 0.31 -54.36 39.66
CA PHE A 78 0.09 -55.61 38.93
C PHE A 78 -1.05 -56.46 39.51
N ALA A 79 -1.47 -56.26 40.75
CA ALA A 79 -2.62 -56.98 41.32
C ALA A 79 -3.96 -56.55 40.69
N VAL A 80 -4.01 -55.39 40.03
CA VAL A 80 -5.21 -54.89 39.35
C VAL A 80 -5.39 -55.57 37.99
N ALA A 81 -6.56 -56.18 37.79
CA ALA A 81 -6.89 -56.85 36.54
C ALA A 81 -6.83 -55.89 35.34
N GLY A 82 -6.08 -56.29 34.32
CA GLY A 82 -5.80 -55.50 33.11
C GLY A 82 -4.43 -54.82 33.11
N ASN A 83 -3.71 -54.81 34.23
CA ASN A 83 -2.31 -54.37 34.25
C ASN A 83 -1.37 -55.56 34.01
N GLY A 84 -0.36 -55.38 33.17
CA GLY A 84 0.61 -56.42 32.87
C GLY A 84 1.82 -55.96 32.07
N ILE A 85 2.88 -56.75 32.11
CA ILE A 85 4.09 -56.57 31.29
C ILE A 85 4.55 -57.92 30.76
N ALA A 86 4.88 -57.97 29.47
CA ALA A 86 5.36 -59.18 28.80
C ALA A 86 6.56 -58.89 27.90
N TYR A 87 7.54 -59.79 27.92
CA TYR A 87 8.71 -59.79 27.05
C TYR A 87 9.34 -61.20 26.97
N GLY A 88 9.26 -61.83 25.79
CA GLY A 88 9.73 -63.21 25.61
C GLY A 88 9.01 -64.18 26.55
N GLU A 89 9.76 -64.87 27.41
CA GLU A 89 9.21 -65.80 28.42
C GLU A 89 8.83 -65.12 29.75
N ILE A 90 9.00 -63.79 29.88
CA ILE A 90 8.55 -63.04 31.05
C ILE A 90 7.13 -62.56 30.77
N ASP A 91 6.18 -62.91 31.63
CA ASP A 91 4.80 -62.42 31.64
C ASP A 91 4.38 -62.23 33.10
N VAL A 92 4.16 -60.98 33.51
CA VAL A 92 3.72 -60.63 34.86
C VAL A 92 2.44 -59.82 34.78
N ASN A 93 1.39 -60.34 35.42
CA ASN A 93 0.04 -59.77 35.47
C ASN A 93 -0.68 -60.20 36.76
N SER A 94 -1.94 -59.80 36.92
CA SER A 94 -2.73 -60.05 38.14
C SER A 94 -2.89 -61.52 38.53
N SER A 95 -2.71 -62.46 37.59
CA SER A 95 -2.84 -63.90 37.86
C SER A 95 -1.58 -64.55 38.43
N ASN A 96 -0.40 -63.95 38.22
CA ASN A 96 0.89 -64.59 38.52
C ASN A 96 1.91 -63.66 39.21
N VAL A 97 1.57 -62.40 39.51
CA VAL A 97 2.47 -61.45 40.20
C VAL A 97 3.02 -62.00 41.53
N GLY A 98 2.27 -62.86 42.23
CA GLY A 98 2.72 -63.50 43.47
C GLY A 98 3.89 -64.48 43.31
N GLU A 99 4.22 -64.88 42.07
CA GLU A 99 5.35 -65.75 41.74
C GLU A 99 6.63 -64.95 41.42
N ALA A 100 6.52 -63.63 41.21
CA ALA A 100 7.65 -62.76 40.94
C ALA A 100 8.39 -62.41 42.24
N SER A 101 9.73 -62.53 42.25
CA SER A 101 10.55 -62.05 43.37
C SER A 101 10.67 -60.52 43.38
N LYS A 102 10.42 -59.87 42.23
CA LYS A 102 10.36 -58.41 42.09
C LYS A 102 9.43 -58.04 40.92
N ALA A 103 8.52 -57.10 41.14
CA ALA A 103 7.61 -56.63 40.10
C ALA A 103 7.31 -55.14 40.30
N VAL A 104 8.20 -54.28 39.80
CA VAL A 104 8.03 -52.82 39.86
C VAL A 104 7.82 -52.29 38.45
N LEU A 105 6.74 -51.54 38.24
CA LEU A 105 6.42 -50.87 36.97
C LEU A 105 5.88 -49.47 37.27
N SER A 106 6.34 -48.49 36.51
CA SER A 106 5.81 -47.13 36.47
C SER A 106 5.59 -46.74 35.02
N VAL A 107 4.40 -46.26 34.70
CA VAL A 107 4.03 -45.76 33.37
C VAL A 107 3.32 -44.44 33.56
N GLU A 108 3.87 -43.37 32.96
CA GLU A 108 3.31 -42.04 33.04
C GLU A 108 3.35 -41.38 31.66
N PHE A 109 2.21 -40.97 31.12
CA PHE A 109 2.17 -40.06 29.97
C PHE A 109 2.30 -38.61 30.47
N LEU A 110 3.37 -37.94 30.06
CA LEU A 110 3.65 -36.54 30.39
C LEU A 110 2.95 -35.57 29.43
N SER A 111 2.58 -36.07 28.25
CA SER A 111 1.70 -35.43 27.26
C SER A 111 1.00 -36.53 26.45
N ALA A 112 0.15 -36.16 25.48
CA ALA A 112 -0.58 -37.13 24.66
C ALA A 112 0.32 -38.18 23.98
N ARG A 113 1.57 -37.84 23.64
CA ARG A 113 2.51 -38.74 22.96
C ARG A 113 3.85 -38.92 23.67
N VAL A 114 4.11 -38.30 24.81
CA VAL A 114 5.40 -38.45 25.53
C VAL A 114 5.20 -39.32 26.75
N ALA A 115 5.87 -40.47 26.80
CA ALA A 115 5.79 -41.41 27.92
C ALA A 115 7.10 -41.49 28.70
N ARG A 116 6.98 -41.64 30.03
CA ARG A 116 8.04 -42.03 30.95
C ARG A 116 7.69 -43.38 31.54
N ILE A 117 8.52 -44.38 31.24
CA ILE A 117 8.31 -45.78 31.62
C ILE A 117 9.55 -46.30 32.32
N SER A 118 9.36 -46.96 33.45
CA SER A 118 10.39 -47.73 34.12
C SER A 118 9.85 -49.06 34.62
N ALA A 119 10.63 -50.12 34.47
CA ALA A 119 10.27 -51.44 34.97
C ALA A 119 11.49 -52.16 35.53
N GLU A 120 11.31 -52.89 36.64
CA GLU A 120 12.27 -53.84 37.20
C GLU A 120 11.53 -55.09 37.64
N ILE A 121 11.65 -56.15 36.83
CA ILE A 121 10.91 -57.40 36.98
C ILE A 121 11.91 -58.55 37.17
N GLU A 122 11.63 -59.42 38.16
CA GLU A 122 12.33 -60.67 38.41
C GLU A 122 11.30 -61.78 38.64
N THR A 123 11.26 -62.76 37.73
CA THR A 123 10.34 -63.90 37.81
C THR A 123 10.94 -65.13 37.13
N GLY A 124 10.69 -66.33 37.65
CA GLY A 124 11.18 -67.58 37.06
C GLY A 124 12.71 -67.65 36.87
N GLY A 125 13.49 -66.92 37.69
CA GLY A 125 14.95 -66.82 37.55
C GLY A 125 15.44 -65.90 36.42
N LYS A 126 14.55 -65.14 35.79
CA LYS A 126 14.85 -64.17 34.72
C LYS A 126 14.66 -62.75 35.20
N THR A 127 15.39 -61.81 34.59
CA THR A 127 15.35 -60.38 34.93
C THR A 127 15.03 -59.53 33.71
N LEU A 128 14.17 -58.52 33.89
CA LEU A 128 13.87 -57.48 32.90
C LEU A 128 13.95 -56.10 33.56
N THR A 129 14.76 -55.22 33.00
CA THR A 129 14.82 -53.81 33.34
C THR A 129 14.48 -52.99 32.12
N VAL A 130 13.56 -52.04 32.25
CA VAL A 130 13.18 -51.11 31.17
C VAL A 130 13.31 -49.70 31.70
N ALA A 131 13.91 -48.82 30.91
CA ALA A 131 13.87 -47.38 31.10
C ALA A 131 13.55 -46.75 29.75
N TYR A 132 12.53 -45.91 29.70
CA TYR A 132 12.12 -45.21 28.50
C TYR A 132 11.58 -43.82 28.85
N TYR A 133 12.03 -42.82 28.10
CA TYR A 133 11.57 -41.46 28.12
C TYR A 133 11.61 -40.94 26.68
N GLY A 134 10.45 -40.74 26.07
CA GLY A 134 10.40 -40.33 24.66
C GLY A 134 9.01 -40.38 24.06
N LEU A 135 8.94 -40.11 22.76
CA LEU A 135 7.71 -40.11 21.98
C LEU A 135 7.19 -41.53 21.76
N CYS A 136 5.90 -41.77 21.98
CA CYS A 136 5.18 -42.97 21.60
C CYS A 136 4.18 -42.61 20.49
N LYS A 137 4.25 -43.29 19.35
CA LYS A 137 3.29 -43.11 18.26
C LYS A 137 1.96 -43.77 18.63
N ASN A 138 0.84 -43.07 18.48
CA ASN A 138 -0.47 -43.67 18.65
C ASN A 138 -0.80 -44.50 17.41
N SER A 139 -1.00 -45.80 17.55
CA SER A 139 -1.38 -46.68 16.43
C SER A 139 -2.79 -46.43 15.93
N ASP A 140 -3.65 -45.85 16.78
CA ASP A 140 -5.06 -45.62 16.48
C ASP A 140 -5.28 -44.21 15.88
N ALA A 141 -4.22 -43.40 15.80
CA ALA A 141 -4.27 -42.13 15.09
C ALA A 141 -4.04 -42.38 13.59
N SER A 142 -5.08 -42.23 12.78
CA SER A 142 -4.93 -42.20 11.33
C SER A 142 -4.13 -40.96 10.90
N GLU A 143 -3.15 -41.13 10.02
CA GLU A 143 -2.41 -40.02 9.40
C GLU A 143 -3.22 -39.33 8.29
N GLU A 144 -4.39 -39.86 7.96
CA GLU A 144 -5.43 -39.25 7.14
C GLU A 144 -6.71 -39.22 7.98
N GLY A 145 -7.22 -38.03 8.30
CA GLY A 145 -8.60 -37.93 8.76
C GLY A 145 -9.51 -38.44 7.66
N ASP A 146 -10.47 -39.31 8.00
CA ASP A 146 -11.60 -39.62 7.11
C ASP A 146 -12.16 -38.28 6.57
N ASP A 147 -12.65 -38.25 5.33
CA ASP A 147 -13.25 -37.02 4.74
C ASP A 147 -14.38 -36.42 5.60
N ALA A 148 -14.91 -37.16 6.58
CA ALA A 148 -15.88 -36.68 7.57
C ALA A 148 -15.28 -35.78 8.67
N ASP A 149 -13.97 -35.83 8.92
CA ASP A 149 -13.27 -35.09 9.99
C ASP A 149 -12.46 -33.90 9.44
N LYS A 150 -12.66 -33.55 8.17
CA LYS A 150 -12.06 -32.39 7.51
C LYS A 150 -13.06 -31.24 7.41
N VAL A 151 -12.63 -30.06 7.82
CA VAL A 151 -13.27 -28.79 7.50
C VAL A 151 -12.54 -28.21 6.29
N LEU A 152 -13.24 -28.12 5.16
CA LEU A 152 -12.70 -27.56 3.91
C LEU A 152 -13.01 -26.07 3.83
N LEU A 153 -11.99 -25.29 3.50
CA LEU A 153 -12.07 -23.85 3.27
C LEU A 153 -11.81 -23.58 1.78
N ASP A 154 -12.58 -22.68 1.20
CA ASP A 154 -12.54 -22.39 -0.24
C ASP A 154 -12.31 -20.91 -0.57
N LYS A 155 -12.28 -20.03 0.45
CA LYS A 155 -12.10 -18.58 0.29
C LYS A 155 -10.86 -18.08 1.04
N VAL A 156 -10.19 -17.10 0.45
CA VAL A 156 -9.02 -16.41 1.02
C VAL A 156 -9.36 -14.93 1.28
N PRO A 157 -9.91 -14.57 2.45
CA PRO A 157 -10.22 -13.18 2.78
C PRO A 157 -9.03 -12.22 2.66
N LEU A 158 -7.83 -12.66 3.05
CA LEU A 158 -6.60 -11.88 2.92
C LEU A 158 -5.40 -12.82 2.92
N SER A 159 -4.34 -12.41 2.22
CA SER A 159 -3.04 -13.08 2.26
C SER A 159 -1.92 -12.10 2.05
N TRP A 160 -1.20 -11.79 3.12
CA TRP A 160 -0.27 -10.68 3.21
C TRP A 160 1.15 -11.13 3.47
N TYR A 161 2.07 -10.42 2.83
CA TYR A 161 3.47 -10.39 3.19
C TYR A 161 3.72 -9.15 4.07
N LEU A 162 4.16 -9.39 5.31
CA LEU A 162 4.43 -8.34 6.31
C LEU A 162 5.90 -7.90 6.35
N GLY A 163 6.76 -8.55 5.56
CA GLY A 163 8.17 -8.19 5.44
C GLY A 163 9.11 -8.93 6.39
N PRO A 164 10.41 -8.53 6.39
CA PRO A 164 11.45 -9.16 7.19
C PRO A 164 11.25 -8.91 8.68
N VAL A 165 11.50 -9.93 9.50
CA VAL A 165 11.41 -9.83 10.96
C VAL A 165 12.72 -9.31 11.53
N LYS A 166 12.64 -8.31 12.42
CA LYS A 166 13.84 -7.69 12.99
C LYS A 166 14.59 -8.66 13.90
N GLY A 167 15.84 -8.98 13.53
CA GLY A 167 16.77 -9.76 14.37
C GLY A 167 16.77 -11.27 14.12
N VAL A 168 16.03 -11.73 13.12
CA VAL A 168 15.99 -13.10 12.60
C VAL A 168 15.96 -13.05 11.07
N GLU A 169 16.37 -14.12 10.39
CA GLU A 169 16.46 -14.16 8.91
C GLU A 169 15.11 -14.42 8.23
N SER A 170 14.09 -14.80 8.99
CA SER A 170 12.73 -15.08 8.52
C SER A 170 11.93 -13.83 8.19
N HIS A 171 10.93 -14.01 7.34
CA HIS A 171 9.93 -13.03 6.95
C HIS A 171 8.55 -13.48 7.45
N ASN A 172 7.62 -12.53 7.61
CA ASN A 172 6.27 -12.82 8.10
C ASN A 172 5.25 -12.86 6.94
N TYR A 173 4.43 -13.91 6.97
CA TYR A 173 3.30 -14.16 6.09
C TYR A 173 2.02 -14.31 6.92
N TYR A 174 1.04 -13.44 6.69
CA TYR A 174 -0.21 -13.39 7.44
C TYR A 174 -1.42 -13.65 6.53
N MET A 175 -2.17 -14.70 6.78
CA MET A 175 -3.24 -15.16 5.91
C MET A 175 -4.50 -15.51 6.69
N ALA A 176 -5.66 -15.39 6.04
CA ALA A 176 -6.92 -15.90 6.55
C ALA A 176 -7.63 -16.73 5.47
N PHE A 177 -8.35 -17.75 5.92
CA PHE A 177 -9.10 -18.69 5.09
C PHE A 177 -10.47 -18.94 5.72
N THR A 178 -11.51 -19.11 4.91
CA THR A 178 -12.87 -19.40 5.41
C THR A 178 -13.70 -20.20 4.40
N ASP A 179 -14.77 -20.84 4.87
CA ASP A 179 -15.82 -21.48 4.10
C ASP A 179 -17.06 -20.58 3.89
N ALA A 180 -17.16 -19.47 4.63
CA ALA A 180 -18.32 -18.60 4.64
C ALA A 180 -18.15 -17.34 3.80
N GLU A 181 -19.28 -16.77 3.36
CA GLU A 181 -19.29 -15.40 2.85
C GLU A 181 -18.78 -14.41 3.90
N HIS A 182 -17.99 -13.41 3.47
CA HIS A 182 -17.29 -12.53 4.39
C HIS A 182 -17.12 -11.10 3.85
N THR A 183 -16.66 -10.21 4.73
CA THR A 183 -16.11 -8.90 4.39
C THR A 183 -14.78 -8.70 5.09
N VAL A 184 -13.93 -7.86 4.51
CA VAL A 184 -12.65 -7.46 5.11
C VAL A 184 -12.60 -5.95 5.25
N SER A 185 -12.29 -5.47 6.46
CA SER A 185 -12.05 -4.05 6.74
C SER A 185 -10.91 -3.93 7.74
N LYS A 186 -9.86 -3.15 7.40
CA LYS A 186 -8.62 -3.00 8.18
C LYS A 186 -7.98 -4.33 8.61
N GLY A 187 -7.92 -5.29 7.69
CA GLY A 187 -7.41 -6.63 7.98
C GLY A 187 -8.28 -7.47 8.91
N ARG A 188 -9.46 -6.98 9.29
CA ARG A 188 -10.41 -7.73 10.10
C ARG A 188 -11.41 -8.41 9.20
N VAL A 189 -11.39 -9.74 9.23
CA VAL A 189 -12.37 -10.60 8.57
C VAL A 189 -13.65 -10.67 9.43
N THR A 190 -14.80 -10.45 8.80
CA THR A 190 -16.13 -10.62 9.40
C THR A 190 -16.95 -11.54 8.52
N LEU A 191 -17.39 -12.69 9.05
CA LEU A 191 -18.25 -13.61 8.31
C LEU A 191 -19.70 -13.08 8.31
N LYS A 192 -20.38 -13.22 7.16
CA LYS A 192 -21.78 -12.83 6.96
C LYS A 192 -22.76 -13.94 7.41
N GLU A 193 -22.24 -15.14 7.63
CA GLU A 193 -22.98 -16.34 8.02
C GLU A 193 -22.10 -17.24 8.92
N ALA A 194 -22.70 -18.31 9.45
CA ALA A 194 -21.98 -19.26 10.29
C ALA A 194 -20.91 -20.00 9.48
N GLY A 195 -19.72 -20.20 10.07
CA GLY A 195 -18.62 -20.87 9.39
C GLY A 195 -17.32 -20.87 10.19
N TYR A 196 -16.29 -21.46 9.58
CA TYR A 196 -14.94 -21.53 10.13
C TYR A 196 -14.06 -20.44 9.55
N LEU A 197 -13.27 -19.81 10.41
CA LEU A 197 -12.22 -18.85 10.04
C LEU A 197 -10.88 -19.38 10.56
N PHE A 198 -9.97 -19.69 9.65
CA PHE A 198 -8.61 -20.07 9.95
C PHE A 198 -7.67 -18.90 9.66
N VAL A 199 -6.88 -18.50 10.65
CA VAL A 199 -5.84 -17.47 10.51
C VAL A 199 -4.49 -18.14 10.69
N ALA A 200 -3.55 -17.84 9.79
CA ALA A 200 -2.18 -18.32 9.81
C ALA A 200 -1.21 -17.14 9.84
N ASP A 201 -0.37 -17.06 10.87
CA ASP A 201 0.73 -16.10 11.01
C ASP A 201 2.04 -16.88 11.00
N LEU A 202 2.63 -16.99 9.80
CA LEU A 202 3.74 -17.87 9.49
C LEU A 202 5.05 -17.10 9.32
N TYR A 203 6.13 -17.72 9.73
CA TYR A 203 7.49 -17.20 9.64
C TYR A 203 8.34 -18.17 8.85
N ALA A 204 8.94 -17.70 7.76
CA ALA A 204 9.83 -18.49 6.93
C ALA A 204 10.83 -17.62 6.19
N VAL A 205 11.98 -18.19 5.85
CA VAL A 205 12.95 -17.56 4.95
C VAL A 205 12.34 -17.58 3.54
N PRO A 206 12.21 -16.41 2.88
CA PRO A 206 11.65 -16.35 1.53
C PRO A 206 12.55 -17.09 0.54
N GLY A 207 11.93 -17.64 -0.52
CA GLY A 207 12.65 -18.22 -1.65
C GLY A 207 13.25 -17.15 -2.57
N GLU A 208 13.26 -17.42 -3.89
CA GLU A 208 13.67 -16.42 -4.89
C GLU A 208 12.71 -15.23 -4.97
N ASP A 209 11.44 -15.46 -4.62
CA ASP A 209 10.38 -14.46 -4.60
C ASP A 209 9.73 -14.41 -3.21
N ALA A 210 9.65 -13.21 -2.66
CA ALA A 210 9.04 -12.97 -1.35
C ALA A 210 7.52 -13.18 -1.36
N TYR A 211 6.86 -13.12 -2.53
CA TYR A 211 5.42 -13.31 -2.69
C TYR A 211 5.02 -14.77 -2.94
N THR A 212 5.98 -15.70 -2.89
CA THR A 212 5.71 -17.14 -2.90
C THR A 212 5.84 -17.68 -1.48
N LEU A 213 4.76 -18.29 -0.96
CA LEU A 213 4.77 -18.89 0.37
C LEU A 213 5.76 -20.07 0.43
N PRO A 214 6.70 -20.12 1.38
CA PRO A 214 7.57 -21.29 1.50
C PRO A 214 6.76 -22.57 1.85
N GLU A 215 7.06 -23.67 1.16
CA GLU A 215 6.44 -24.97 1.43
C GLU A 215 7.13 -25.67 2.61
N GLY A 216 6.37 -26.39 3.42
CA GLY A 216 6.93 -27.17 4.53
C GLY A 216 5.99 -27.36 5.71
N GLU A 217 6.55 -27.91 6.79
CA GLU A 217 5.87 -28.08 8.07
C GLU A 217 6.27 -26.96 9.03
N TYR A 218 5.30 -26.17 9.46
CA TYR A 218 5.46 -25.04 10.37
C TYR A 218 5.12 -25.44 11.79
N MET A 219 6.04 -25.20 12.73
CA MET A 219 5.87 -25.54 14.14
C MET A 219 5.55 -24.33 15.01
N ALA A 220 4.79 -24.53 16.08
CA ALA A 220 4.48 -23.47 17.03
C ALA A 220 5.76 -22.96 17.73
N SER A 221 6.05 -21.66 17.61
CA SER A 221 7.17 -20.98 18.26
C SER A 221 6.81 -19.53 18.62
N GLN A 222 7.56 -18.95 19.57
CA GLN A 222 7.50 -17.52 19.88
C GLN A 222 8.73 -16.76 19.40
N LEU A 223 9.64 -17.43 18.69
CA LEU A 223 10.92 -16.88 18.25
C LEU A 223 10.88 -16.33 16.83
N ASN A 224 9.75 -16.49 16.13
CA ASN A 224 9.55 -16.05 14.75
C ASN A 224 10.62 -16.61 13.81
N GLU A 225 11.11 -17.83 14.05
CA GLU A 225 12.18 -18.46 13.28
C GLU A 225 11.65 -19.09 11.98
N ASP A 226 12.56 -19.55 11.13
CA ASP A 226 12.20 -20.24 9.90
C ASP A 226 11.27 -21.44 10.14
N HIS A 227 10.26 -21.60 9.27
CA HIS A 227 9.21 -22.62 9.36
C HIS A 227 8.54 -22.71 10.74
N THR A 228 8.15 -21.54 11.28
CA THR A 228 7.39 -21.48 12.53
C THR A 228 6.11 -20.67 12.40
N PHE A 229 5.17 -20.88 13.30
CA PHE A 229 3.99 -20.03 13.47
C PHE A 229 3.85 -19.63 14.93
N THR A 230 3.22 -18.48 15.18
CA THR A 230 2.89 -18.07 16.56
C THR A 230 1.47 -18.47 16.91
N SER A 231 1.31 -19.22 18.00
CA SER A 231 0.00 -19.62 18.52
C SER A 231 -0.83 -18.45 19.06
N GLN A 232 -0.27 -17.24 19.13
CA GLN A 232 -1.00 -16.03 19.53
C GLN A 232 -1.87 -15.48 18.40
N TYR A 233 -1.42 -15.62 17.15
CA TYR A 233 -2.08 -15.06 15.97
C TYR A 233 -2.54 -16.13 14.98
N THR A 234 -2.00 -17.35 15.07
CA THR A 234 -2.48 -18.52 14.33
C THR A 234 -3.55 -19.26 15.13
N GLY A 235 -4.67 -19.56 14.49
CA GLY A 235 -5.74 -20.32 15.14
C GLY A 235 -6.98 -20.50 14.27
N VAL A 236 -7.87 -21.38 14.73
CA VAL A 236 -9.17 -21.63 14.11
C VAL A 236 -10.26 -21.03 14.99
N GLN A 237 -11.22 -20.35 14.38
CA GLN A 237 -12.41 -19.81 15.01
C GLN A 237 -13.65 -20.41 14.34
N TYR A 238 -14.63 -20.78 15.14
CA TYR A 238 -15.99 -21.03 14.66
C TYR A 238 -16.86 -19.82 14.98
N ILE A 239 -17.60 -19.32 14.00
CA ILE A 239 -18.56 -18.23 14.15
C ILE A 239 -19.97 -18.80 13.95
N ASP A 240 -20.85 -18.61 14.92
CA ASP A 240 -22.25 -19.06 14.82
C ASP A 240 -23.13 -18.10 14.01
N ALA A 241 -24.40 -18.47 13.80
CA ALA A 241 -25.35 -17.69 13.00
C ALA A 241 -25.68 -16.33 13.64
N GLU A 242 -25.50 -16.20 14.95
CA GLU A 242 -25.65 -14.96 15.72
C GLU A 242 -24.38 -14.10 15.73
N GLY A 243 -23.29 -14.57 15.12
CA GLY A 243 -22.01 -13.86 15.02
C GLY A 243 -21.11 -14.01 16.25
N ASN A 244 -21.42 -14.91 17.19
CA ASN A 244 -20.57 -15.18 18.34
C ASN A 244 -19.34 -15.99 17.90
N LYS A 245 -18.18 -15.60 18.42
CA LYS A 245 -16.90 -16.21 18.06
C LYS A 245 -16.45 -17.19 19.13
N THR A 246 -16.15 -18.42 18.72
CA THR A 246 -15.53 -19.44 19.57
C THR A 246 -14.13 -19.73 19.06
N GLN A 247 -13.11 -19.39 19.86
CA GLN A 247 -11.72 -19.75 19.56
C GLN A 247 -11.51 -21.24 19.83
N LEU A 248 -11.07 -21.97 18.81
CA LEU A 248 -10.81 -23.41 18.90
C LEU A 248 -9.35 -23.67 19.24
N SER A 249 -9.10 -24.75 19.98
CA SER A 249 -7.75 -25.10 20.42
C SER A 249 -7.03 -25.88 19.34
N LEU A 250 -5.78 -25.53 19.06
CA LEU A 250 -4.93 -26.30 18.15
C LEU A 250 -4.49 -27.60 18.82
N VAL A 251 -4.33 -28.66 18.04
CA VAL A 251 -3.79 -29.93 18.54
C VAL A 251 -2.30 -29.74 18.84
N SER A 252 -1.91 -29.91 20.10
CA SER A 252 -0.56 -29.61 20.56
C SER A 252 0.48 -30.55 19.92
N GLY A 253 1.55 -29.95 19.37
CA GLY A 253 2.67 -30.68 18.76
C GLY A 253 2.45 -31.12 17.31
N GLU A 254 1.29 -30.82 16.73
CA GLU A 254 1.03 -31.03 15.30
C GLU A 254 1.45 -29.79 14.49
N PRO A 255 2.15 -29.96 13.36
CA PRO A 255 2.54 -28.84 12.50
C PRO A 255 1.36 -28.31 11.68
N LEU A 256 1.47 -27.05 11.28
CA LEU A 256 0.72 -26.52 10.15
C LEU A 256 1.47 -26.90 8.87
N LYS A 257 0.79 -27.48 7.88
CA LYS A 257 1.41 -27.95 6.63
C LYS A 257 1.07 -27.03 5.48
N VAL A 258 2.08 -26.64 4.72
CA VAL A 258 1.97 -25.90 3.46
C VAL A 258 2.59 -26.74 2.36
N SER A 259 1.83 -26.96 1.28
CA SER A 259 2.32 -27.64 0.09
C SER A 259 1.71 -27.04 -1.17
N ARG A 260 2.38 -27.21 -2.31
CA ARG A 260 1.90 -26.70 -3.60
C ARG A 260 2.04 -27.78 -4.69
N GLU A 261 0.97 -28.00 -5.45
CA GLU A 261 0.99 -28.82 -6.67
C GLU A 261 0.56 -27.95 -7.86
N GLY A 262 1.52 -27.59 -8.73
CA GLY A 262 1.26 -26.66 -9.83
C GLY A 262 0.91 -25.26 -9.32
N ASP A 263 -0.30 -24.78 -9.60
CA ASP A 263 -0.82 -23.49 -9.12
C ASP A 263 -1.84 -23.63 -7.97
N VAL A 264 -1.98 -24.84 -7.43
CA VAL A 264 -2.89 -25.12 -6.31
C VAL A 264 -2.09 -25.26 -5.03
N TRP A 265 -2.45 -24.46 -4.02
CA TRP A 265 -1.88 -24.50 -2.68
C TRP A 265 -2.77 -25.31 -1.76
N SER A 266 -2.15 -26.06 -0.85
CA SER A 266 -2.81 -26.73 0.27
C SER A 266 -2.22 -26.23 1.58
N VAL A 267 -3.06 -25.67 2.44
CA VAL A 267 -2.69 -25.20 3.79
C VAL A 267 -3.57 -25.91 4.81
N SER A 268 -2.97 -26.66 5.73
CA SER A 268 -3.73 -27.46 6.68
C SER A 268 -3.17 -27.45 8.09
N LEU A 269 -4.06 -27.66 9.07
CA LEU A 269 -3.73 -27.70 10.49
C LEU A 269 -4.75 -28.57 11.24
N ARG A 270 -4.34 -29.14 12.38
CA ARG A 270 -5.24 -29.88 13.27
C ARG A 270 -5.74 -29.05 14.45
N PHE A 271 -7.02 -29.18 14.77
CA PHE A 271 -7.67 -28.46 15.87
C PHE A 271 -8.69 -29.33 16.61
N VAL A 272 -9.13 -28.88 17.79
CA VAL A 272 -10.22 -29.48 18.58
C VAL A 272 -11.48 -28.65 18.38
N ASP A 273 -12.52 -29.27 17.85
CA ASP A 273 -13.78 -28.62 17.52
C ASP A 273 -14.68 -28.42 18.77
N THR A 274 -15.79 -27.70 18.59
CA THR A 274 -16.76 -27.37 19.65
C THR A 274 -17.39 -28.58 20.34
N ASP A 275 -17.45 -29.73 19.66
CA ASP A 275 -17.91 -31.01 20.21
C ASP A 275 -16.81 -31.80 20.94
N GLY A 276 -15.57 -31.28 20.96
CA GLY A 276 -14.40 -31.90 21.58
C GLY A 276 -13.68 -32.92 20.68
N SER A 277 -14.13 -33.13 19.44
CA SER A 277 -13.44 -33.99 18.47
C SER A 277 -12.20 -33.31 17.89
N GLU A 278 -11.19 -34.10 17.54
CA GLU A 278 -10.03 -33.60 16.81
C GLU A 278 -10.32 -33.65 15.30
N LYS A 279 -10.24 -32.50 14.64
CA LYS A 279 -10.48 -32.34 13.20
C LYS A 279 -9.28 -31.73 12.49
N SER A 280 -9.28 -31.83 11.16
CA SER A 280 -8.32 -31.10 10.31
C SER A 280 -9.04 -29.96 9.60
N ILE A 281 -8.45 -28.78 9.59
CA ILE A 281 -8.87 -27.68 8.73
C ILE A 281 -7.95 -27.63 7.52
N VAL A 282 -8.52 -27.51 6.33
CA VAL A 282 -7.77 -27.59 5.06
C VAL A 282 -8.30 -26.54 4.11
N TYR A 283 -7.41 -25.69 3.60
CA TYR A 283 -7.65 -24.86 2.42
C TYR A 283 -6.96 -25.49 1.22
N GLU A 284 -7.67 -25.60 0.09
CA GLU A 284 -7.11 -25.99 -1.21
C GLU A 284 -7.58 -25.02 -2.30
N GLY A 285 -6.63 -24.34 -2.96
CA GLY A 285 -6.99 -23.39 -4.00
C GLY A 285 -5.84 -22.48 -4.46
N GLN A 286 -6.19 -21.43 -5.20
CA GLN A 286 -5.24 -20.41 -5.63
C GLN A 286 -4.95 -19.41 -4.50
N LEU A 287 -3.67 -19.23 -4.19
CA LEU A 287 -3.19 -18.30 -3.17
C LEU A 287 -2.24 -17.29 -3.81
N GLN A 288 -2.55 -16.01 -3.65
CA GLN A 288 -1.73 -14.89 -4.14
C GLN A 288 -1.36 -13.99 -2.96
N ILE A 289 -0.08 -14.01 -2.58
CA ILE A 289 0.42 -13.18 -1.48
C ILE A 289 0.76 -11.79 -1.99
N VAL A 290 0.32 -10.77 -1.24
CA VAL A 290 0.49 -9.35 -1.59
C VAL A 290 1.02 -8.57 -0.40
N ASP A 291 1.63 -7.41 -0.61
CA ASP A 291 2.07 -6.57 0.51
C ASP A 291 0.89 -6.14 1.39
N GLN A 292 1.11 -6.06 2.71
CA GLN A 292 0.15 -5.35 3.55
C GLN A 292 0.07 -3.87 3.13
N PRO A 293 -1.14 -3.30 2.97
CA PRO A 293 -1.28 -1.87 2.71
C PRO A 293 -0.62 -1.03 3.81
N GLU A 294 0.11 0.03 3.43
CA GLU A 294 0.93 0.87 4.34
C GLU A 294 0.15 1.44 5.55
N ASP A 295 -1.18 1.59 5.44
CA ASP A 295 -2.06 2.13 6.49
C ASP A 295 -2.74 1.06 7.38
N GLY A 296 -2.32 -0.21 7.30
CA GLY A 296 -2.89 -1.31 8.09
C GLY A 296 -4.19 -1.91 7.55
N GLY A 297 -4.48 -1.68 6.26
CA GLY A 297 -5.65 -2.18 5.54
C GLY A 297 -6.70 -1.09 5.20
N PHE A 298 -7.65 -1.42 4.34
CA PHE A 298 -8.66 -0.49 3.82
C PHE A 298 -9.88 -0.41 4.73
N TYR A 299 -10.46 0.77 4.92
CA TYR A 299 -11.72 0.95 5.62
C TYR A 299 -12.88 0.33 4.85
N LEU A 300 -12.91 0.50 3.53
CA LEU A 300 -13.97 -0.04 2.67
C LEU A 300 -13.67 -1.49 2.25
N PRO A 301 -14.71 -2.32 2.06
CA PRO A 301 -14.55 -3.71 1.62
C PRO A 301 -13.76 -3.81 0.32
N GLN A 302 -12.85 -4.79 0.22
CA GLN A 302 -12.05 -5.00 -1.00
C GLN A 302 -12.60 -6.15 -1.86
N ILE A 303 -12.39 -6.07 -3.17
CA ILE A 303 -12.79 -7.09 -4.15
C ILE A 303 -11.94 -8.36 -4.03
N GLY A 304 -10.64 -8.22 -3.75
CA GLY A 304 -9.75 -9.35 -3.44
C GLY A 304 -9.49 -10.32 -4.61
N ARG A 305 -9.63 -9.87 -5.87
CA ARG A 305 -9.35 -10.67 -7.08
C ARG A 305 -9.11 -9.77 -8.30
N ASP A 306 -8.49 -10.35 -9.32
CA ASP A 306 -8.37 -9.71 -10.64
C ASP A 306 -9.75 -9.35 -11.22
N VAL A 307 -9.85 -8.18 -11.84
CA VAL A 307 -11.08 -7.69 -12.49
C VAL A 307 -10.82 -7.11 -13.89
N GLU A 308 -11.80 -7.29 -14.77
CA GLU A 308 -11.83 -6.74 -16.12
C GLU A 308 -13.14 -5.97 -16.33
N VAL A 309 -13.05 -4.65 -16.55
CA VAL A 309 -14.20 -3.77 -16.82
C VAL A 309 -14.35 -3.57 -18.32
N VAL A 310 -15.39 -4.18 -18.90
CA VAL A 310 -15.77 -3.94 -20.30
C VAL A 310 -16.85 -2.86 -20.32
N GLY A 311 -16.45 -1.63 -20.60
CA GLY A 311 -17.32 -0.46 -20.49
C GLY A 311 -18.45 -0.45 -21.51
N PHE A 312 -19.68 -0.39 -21.01
CA PHE A 312 -20.92 -0.20 -21.76
C PHE A 312 -21.26 1.29 -21.91
N SER A 313 -21.12 2.05 -20.83
CA SER A 313 -21.32 3.50 -20.80
C SER A 313 -20.24 4.21 -19.98
N ALA A 314 -20.10 5.53 -20.18
CA ALA A 314 -19.16 6.33 -19.42
C ALA A 314 -19.65 7.77 -19.25
N THR A 315 -19.24 8.40 -18.15
CA THR A 315 -19.46 9.83 -17.87
C THR A 315 -18.21 10.41 -17.24
N ALA A 316 -18.01 11.73 -17.36
CA ALA A 316 -16.90 12.39 -16.72
C ALA A 316 -17.34 13.63 -15.93
N THR A 317 -16.58 13.95 -14.90
CA THR A 317 -16.76 15.15 -14.07
C THR A 317 -15.44 15.91 -14.05
N TYR A 318 -15.50 17.19 -14.42
CA TYR A 318 -14.38 18.12 -14.35
C TYR A 318 -14.46 18.90 -13.04
N TYR A 319 -13.44 18.76 -12.20
CA TYR A 319 -13.35 19.40 -10.89
C TYR A 319 -12.47 20.67 -10.90
N GLY A 320 -11.89 21.03 -12.05
CA GLY A 320 -11.01 22.20 -12.11
C GLY A 320 -9.71 21.98 -11.35
N ASN A 321 -9.15 23.06 -10.80
CA ASN A 321 -7.92 23.04 -10.01
C ASN A 321 -8.16 22.67 -8.54
N MET A 322 -9.00 21.66 -8.27
CA MET A 322 -9.42 21.26 -6.91
C MET A 322 -8.25 20.98 -5.95
N LEU A 323 -7.13 20.46 -6.47
CA LEU A 323 -5.93 20.12 -5.69
C LEU A 323 -4.85 21.21 -5.73
N GLU A 324 -5.15 22.38 -6.29
CA GLU A 324 -4.26 23.55 -6.38
C GLU A 324 -2.89 23.23 -7.05
N ALA A 325 -2.87 22.27 -7.97
CA ALA A 325 -1.66 21.79 -8.65
C ALA A 325 -1.38 22.45 -10.01
N GLY A 326 -2.24 23.37 -10.46
CA GLY A 326 -2.10 24.04 -11.77
C GLY A 326 -2.58 23.21 -12.95
N THR A 327 -3.31 22.12 -12.67
CA THR A 327 -3.86 21.17 -13.64
C THR A 327 -5.34 20.96 -13.41
N GLY A 328 -6.09 20.63 -14.47
CA GLY A 328 -7.49 20.26 -14.38
C GLY A 328 -7.66 18.81 -13.92
N MET A 329 -8.36 18.61 -12.81
CA MET A 329 -8.73 17.28 -12.33
C MET A 329 -9.99 16.79 -13.07
N MET A 330 -9.89 15.63 -13.72
CA MET A 330 -10.98 14.98 -14.43
C MET A 330 -11.20 13.58 -13.87
N GLN A 331 -12.41 13.29 -13.39
CA GLN A 331 -12.82 11.94 -13.02
C GLN A 331 -13.67 11.35 -14.14
N ILE A 332 -13.24 10.23 -14.70
CA ILE A 332 -13.96 9.49 -15.74
C ILE A 332 -14.52 8.22 -15.09
N ASN A 333 -15.83 8.07 -15.08
CA ASN A 333 -16.51 6.88 -14.60
C ASN A 333 -16.95 6.03 -15.80
N ILE A 334 -16.55 4.76 -15.82
CA ILE A 334 -16.90 3.76 -16.83
C ILE A 334 -17.73 2.68 -16.14
N TYR A 335 -18.87 2.32 -16.72
CA TYR A 335 -19.79 1.31 -16.18
C TYR A 335 -19.86 0.14 -17.15
N ASP A 336 -19.81 -1.09 -16.65
CA ASP A 336 -20.14 -2.26 -17.46
C ASP A 336 -21.66 -2.38 -17.69
N GLU A 337 -22.06 -3.30 -18.56
CA GLU A 337 -23.47 -3.49 -18.91
C GLU A 337 -24.32 -3.91 -17.71
N THR A 338 -23.78 -4.73 -16.81
CA THR A 338 -24.51 -5.20 -15.62
C THR A 338 -24.77 -4.05 -14.65
N TYR A 339 -23.76 -3.20 -14.42
CA TYR A 339 -23.86 -2.05 -13.52
C TYR A 339 -24.88 -1.01 -14.01
N ASP A 340 -24.96 -0.79 -15.33
CA ASP A 340 -25.82 0.23 -15.94
C ASP A 340 -27.27 -0.25 -16.20
N THR A 341 -27.62 -1.49 -15.81
CA THR A 341 -28.97 -2.06 -15.96
C THR A 341 -29.71 -2.13 -14.62
N GLU A 342 -31.03 -2.35 -14.65
CA GLU A 342 -31.89 -2.39 -13.45
C GLU A 342 -31.53 -3.52 -12.45
N GLU A 343 -30.72 -4.50 -12.85
CA GLU A 343 -30.25 -5.56 -11.96
C GLU A 343 -29.11 -5.10 -11.06
N GLY A 344 -28.16 -4.27 -11.56
CA GLY A 344 -27.06 -3.57 -10.86
C GLY A 344 -26.04 -4.47 -10.15
N GLN A 345 -26.53 -5.39 -9.33
CA GLN A 345 -25.80 -6.35 -8.53
C GLN A 345 -24.92 -7.27 -9.40
N GLY A 346 -23.64 -7.33 -9.04
CA GLY A 346 -22.59 -8.04 -9.75
C GLY A 346 -21.86 -7.20 -10.79
N GLY A 347 -22.33 -5.98 -11.09
CA GLY A 347 -21.71 -5.08 -12.05
C GLY A 347 -20.46 -4.39 -11.52
N LEU A 348 -19.57 -4.02 -12.45
CA LEU A 348 -18.34 -3.28 -12.18
C LEU A 348 -18.43 -1.83 -12.71
N ALA A 349 -17.88 -0.91 -11.93
CA ALA A 349 -17.65 0.47 -12.33
C ALA A 349 -16.19 0.86 -12.08
N ALA A 350 -15.55 1.53 -13.03
CA ALA A 350 -14.22 2.10 -12.85
C ALA A 350 -14.31 3.62 -12.72
N ALA A 351 -13.72 4.18 -11.66
CA ALA A 351 -13.44 5.60 -11.54
C ALA A 351 -11.97 5.84 -11.87
N LEU A 352 -11.69 6.62 -12.91
CA LEU A 352 -10.35 6.98 -13.36
C LEU A 352 -10.13 8.46 -13.13
N VAL A 353 -9.20 8.84 -12.24
CA VAL A 353 -8.92 10.25 -11.95
C VAL A 353 -7.61 10.64 -12.63
N VAL A 354 -7.71 11.47 -13.66
CA VAL A 354 -6.60 11.94 -14.49
C VAL A 354 -6.44 13.46 -14.39
N PHE A 355 -5.20 13.94 -14.51
CA PHE A 355 -4.84 15.35 -14.47
C PHE A 355 -4.46 15.83 -15.87
N ASN A 356 -5.24 16.75 -16.40
CA ASN A 356 -5.06 17.29 -17.75
C ASN A 356 -5.11 18.84 -17.73
N ASP A 357 -5.42 19.45 -18.88
CA ASP A 357 -5.43 20.91 -19.03
C ASP A 357 -6.33 21.55 -17.97
N LEU A 358 -5.84 22.62 -17.34
CA LEU A 358 -6.68 23.51 -16.55
C LEU A 358 -7.40 24.47 -17.49
N PHE A 359 -8.70 24.27 -17.67
CA PHE A 359 -9.51 25.06 -18.58
C PHE A 359 -9.92 26.39 -17.94
N GLY A 360 -9.57 27.51 -18.58
CA GLY A 360 -10.01 28.84 -18.13
C GLY A 360 -11.54 29.03 -18.18
N ASN A 361 -12.22 28.31 -19.09
CA ASN A 361 -13.67 28.17 -19.11
C ASN A 361 -14.04 26.69 -18.91
N PRO A 362 -14.55 26.30 -17.72
CA PRO A 362 -14.91 24.90 -17.43
C PRO A 362 -15.94 24.29 -18.38
N LYS A 363 -16.77 25.11 -19.06
CA LYS A 363 -17.74 24.63 -20.06
C LYS A 363 -17.11 24.13 -21.36
N GLU A 364 -15.83 24.43 -21.56
CA GLU A 364 -15.03 23.98 -22.70
C GLU A 364 -14.13 22.80 -22.33
N ALA A 365 -14.26 22.27 -21.11
CA ALA A 365 -13.48 21.13 -20.65
C ALA A 365 -13.67 19.93 -21.59
N VAL A 366 -12.56 19.34 -22.00
CA VAL A 366 -12.50 18.14 -22.84
C VAL A 366 -11.45 17.18 -22.28
N ILE A 367 -11.69 15.88 -22.44
CA ILE A 367 -10.71 14.87 -22.06
C ILE A 367 -9.53 14.94 -23.04
N LYS A 368 -8.31 14.99 -22.52
CA LYS A 368 -7.09 15.06 -23.34
C LYS A 368 -6.58 13.64 -23.66
N PRO A 369 -6.42 13.26 -24.94
CA PRO A 369 -5.75 12.02 -25.31
C PRO A 369 -4.29 12.03 -24.84
N HIS A 370 -3.90 11.04 -24.03
CA HIS A 370 -2.55 10.87 -23.51
C HIS A 370 -2.38 9.47 -22.88
N GLU A 371 -1.14 9.07 -22.66
CA GLU A 371 -0.80 7.97 -21.75
C GLU A 371 -0.54 8.53 -20.37
N TYR A 372 -1.51 8.36 -19.47
CA TYR A 372 -1.42 8.87 -18.12
C TYR A 372 -0.65 7.90 -17.24
N LEU A 373 0.35 8.42 -16.53
CA LEU A 373 1.20 7.67 -15.60
C LEU A 373 0.83 7.98 -14.14
N VAL A 374 1.09 7.05 -13.23
CA VAL A 374 0.80 7.28 -11.82
C VAL A 374 1.68 8.40 -11.26
N ASN A 375 1.08 9.37 -10.57
CA ASN A 375 1.82 10.43 -9.87
C ASN A 375 1.00 10.99 -8.70
N THR A 376 1.65 11.23 -7.55
CA THR A 376 1.04 11.85 -6.37
C THR A 376 1.25 13.37 -6.30
N SER A 377 2.00 13.95 -7.24
CA SER A 377 2.20 15.40 -7.39
C SER A 377 1.20 16.05 -8.35
N PHE A 378 0.19 15.30 -8.82
CA PHE A 378 -0.93 15.81 -9.61
C PHE A 378 -0.52 16.55 -10.89
N GLN A 379 0.62 16.18 -11.47
CA GLN A 379 1.16 16.83 -12.65
C GLN A 379 0.33 16.50 -13.91
N TRP A 380 0.41 17.35 -14.92
CA TRP A 380 -0.27 17.10 -16.19
C TRP A 380 0.16 15.76 -16.79
N GLY A 381 -0.79 15.00 -17.32
CA GLY A 381 -0.53 13.68 -17.90
C GLY A 381 -0.36 12.59 -16.84
N SER A 382 -0.85 12.81 -15.62
CA SER A 382 -0.83 11.81 -14.56
C SER A 382 -2.21 11.34 -14.11
N TRP A 383 -2.25 10.22 -13.39
CA TRP A 383 -3.42 9.76 -12.65
C TRP A 383 -3.08 9.54 -11.17
N MET A 384 -4.06 9.72 -10.28
CA MET A 384 -3.85 9.52 -8.83
C MET A 384 -4.34 8.15 -8.34
N PRO A 385 -3.54 7.44 -7.53
CA PRO A 385 -3.99 6.32 -6.71
C PRO A 385 -5.16 6.71 -5.81
N ALA A 386 -6.08 5.77 -5.55
CA ALA A 386 -7.19 6.03 -4.64
C ALA A 386 -6.73 6.15 -3.18
N VAL A 387 -7.33 7.12 -2.46
CA VAL A 387 -7.18 7.35 -1.03
C VAL A 387 -8.57 7.36 -0.38
N GLU A 388 -8.67 6.81 0.83
CA GLU A 388 -9.93 6.80 1.57
C GLU A 388 -10.04 8.05 2.43
N ILE A 389 -11.12 8.81 2.23
CA ILE A 389 -11.40 10.05 2.96
C ILE A 389 -12.55 9.79 3.94
N PRO A 390 -12.27 9.80 5.26
CA PRO A 390 -13.32 9.74 6.26
C PRO A 390 -14.04 11.08 6.37
N MET A 391 -15.37 11.07 6.25
CA MET A 391 -16.24 12.25 6.29
C MET A 391 -17.51 11.96 7.10
N GLU A 392 -17.72 12.70 8.20
CA GLU A 392 -18.94 12.62 9.04
C GLU A 392 -19.38 11.19 9.44
N GLY A 393 -18.41 10.28 9.64
CA GLY A 393 -18.68 8.88 10.03
C GLY A 393 -18.86 7.91 8.85
N LEU A 394 -18.77 8.39 7.61
CA LEU A 394 -18.67 7.60 6.39
C LEU A 394 -17.24 7.66 5.83
N VAL A 395 -16.90 6.74 4.95
CA VAL A 395 -15.60 6.73 4.25
C VAL A 395 -15.86 6.65 2.75
N PHE A 396 -15.17 7.49 1.98
CA PHE A 396 -15.31 7.56 0.53
C PHE A 396 -13.95 7.41 -0.15
N PRO A 397 -13.86 6.67 -1.27
CA PRO A 397 -12.65 6.64 -2.06
C PRO A 397 -12.55 7.89 -2.94
N LEU A 398 -11.39 8.55 -2.94
CA LEU A 398 -11.03 9.60 -3.89
C LEU A 398 -9.83 9.13 -4.71
N GLY A 399 -9.94 9.14 -6.03
CA GLY A 399 -8.87 8.76 -6.95
C GLY A 399 -9.27 7.62 -7.87
N THR A 400 -8.28 6.86 -8.35
CA THR A 400 -8.51 5.81 -9.33
C THR A 400 -8.80 4.45 -8.68
N TYR A 401 -9.97 3.87 -8.96
CA TYR A 401 -10.42 2.59 -8.41
C TYR A 401 -11.44 1.87 -9.29
N VAL A 402 -11.64 0.57 -9.02
CA VAL A 402 -12.78 -0.22 -9.51
C VAL A 402 -13.70 -0.52 -8.33
N GLN A 403 -15.00 -0.46 -8.55
CA GLN A 403 -16.05 -0.81 -7.60
C GLN A 403 -16.88 -1.96 -8.15
N LEU A 404 -17.18 -2.94 -7.31
CA LEU A 404 -18.15 -4.01 -7.54
C LEU A 404 -19.41 -3.70 -6.74
N ASP A 405 -20.55 -3.62 -7.41
CA ASP A 405 -21.85 -3.62 -6.72
C ASP A 405 -22.13 -5.05 -6.24
N ASP A 406 -21.96 -5.33 -4.95
CA ASP A 406 -22.28 -6.64 -4.36
C ASP A 406 -23.70 -6.69 -3.76
N GLY A 407 -24.54 -5.70 -4.04
CA GLY A 407 -25.88 -5.52 -3.49
C GLY A 407 -25.90 -4.89 -2.09
N THR A 408 -24.74 -4.51 -1.54
CA THR A 408 -24.66 -3.72 -0.31
C THR A 408 -24.67 -2.22 -0.61
N SER A 409 -24.87 -1.39 0.41
CA SER A 409 -24.95 0.07 0.24
C SER A 409 -23.68 0.75 -0.30
N PHE A 410 -22.52 0.07 -0.22
CA PHE A 410 -21.23 0.62 -0.66
C PHE A 410 -20.52 -0.25 -1.70
N GLY A 411 -20.86 -1.53 -1.83
CA GLY A 411 -20.12 -2.45 -2.68
C GLY A 411 -18.73 -2.78 -2.12
N GLN A 412 -17.89 -3.31 -3.01
CA GLN A 412 -16.48 -3.63 -2.76
C GLN A 412 -15.59 -2.83 -3.71
N PHE A 413 -14.35 -2.59 -3.32
CA PHE A 413 -13.43 -1.73 -4.07
C PHE A 413 -12.11 -2.42 -4.38
N SER A 414 -11.41 -1.92 -5.39
CA SER A 414 -9.99 -2.17 -5.58
C SER A 414 -9.30 -0.91 -6.08
N TYR A 415 -8.26 -0.50 -5.36
CA TYR A 415 -7.62 0.81 -5.52
C TYR A 415 -6.37 0.70 -6.38
N GLY A 416 -6.29 1.45 -7.50
CA GLY A 416 -5.09 1.45 -8.34
C GLY A 416 -3.86 1.96 -7.59
N LYS A 417 -2.71 1.29 -7.78
CA LYS A 417 -1.40 1.65 -7.21
C LYS A 417 -0.39 2.05 -8.28
N GLU A 418 -0.33 1.31 -9.38
CA GLU A 418 0.59 1.55 -10.48
C GLU A 418 -0.02 1.06 -11.81
N GLY A 419 0.64 1.36 -12.92
CA GLY A 419 0.16 1.05 -14.26
C GLY A 419 -0.18 2.28 -15.09
N ILE A 420 -0.84 2.06 -16.21
CA ILE A 420 -1.07 3.07 -17.25
C ILE A 420 -2.57 3.18 -17.56
N ILE A 421 -3.05 4.41 -17.69
CA ILE A 421 -4.35 4.73 -18.29
C ILE A 421 -4.08 5.38 -19.64
N LYS A 422 -4.47 4.72 -20.72
CA LYS A 422 -4.30 5.23 -22.08
C LYS A 422 -5.62 5.76 -22.60
N ILE A 423 -5.62 7.02 -23.04
CA ILE A 423 -6.77 7.67 -23.66
C ILE A 423 -6.38 8.12 -25.07
N GLU A 424 -7.13 7.69 -26.07
CA GLU A 424 -6.92 8.00 -27.48
C GLU A 424 -8.16 8.68 -28.07
N ALA A 425 -7.93 9.58 -29.02
CA ALA A 425 -9.02 10.09 -29.85
C ALA A 425 -9.46 8.99 -30.84
N ALA A 426 -10.76 8.68 -30.86
CA ALA A 426 -11.36 7.64 -31.68
C ALA A 426 -12.35 8.20 -32.72
N GLY A 427 -12.20 9.49 -33.07
CA GLY A 427 -13.01 10.18 -34.06
C GLY A 427 -14.12 11.03 -33.43
N THR A 428 -15.25 11.15 -34.13
CA THR A 428 -16.39 11.94 -33.70
C THR A 428 -17.71 11.22 -33.99
N ALA A 429 -18.70 11.40 -33.14
CA ALA A 429 -20.06 10.93 -33.34
C ALA A 429 -21.01 12.12 -33.42
N GLN A 430 -22.17 11.93 -34.06
CA GLN A 430 -23.23 12.93 -34.09
C GLN A 430 -24.24 12.61 -32.99
N GLY A 431 -24.37 13.49 -32.01
CA GLY A 431 -25.35 13.37 -30.94
C GLY A 431 -26.79 13.54 -31.45
N GLU A 432 -27.77 13.19 -30.61
CA GLU A 432 -29.20 13.30 -30.96
C GLU A 432 -29.65 14.74 -31.25
N ASP A 433 -28.96 15.74 -30.68
CA ASP A 433 -29.19 17.16 -30.92
C ASP A 433 -28.48 17.69 -32.20
N GLY A 434 -27.79 16.80 -32.93
CA GLY A 434 -27.06 17.09 -34.15
C GLY A 434 -25.65 17.65 -33.93
N LYS A 435 -25.19 17.80 -32.68
CA LYS A 435 -23.80 18.24 -32.39
C LYS A 435 -22.81 17.13 -32.68
N ILE A 436 -21.61 17.53 -33.12
CA ILE A 436 -20.49 16.62 -33.33
C ILE A 436 -19.73 16.54 -32.01
N GLU A 437 -19.67 15.35 -31.42
CA GLU A 437 -19.03 15.08 -30.14
C GLU A 437 -17.79 14.20 -30.33
N PRO A 438 -16.71 14.45 -29.59
CA PRO A 438 -15.50 13.63 -29.66
C PRO A 438 -15.77 12.23 -29.10
N VAL A 439 -15.24 11.22 -29.79
CA VAL A 439 -15.25 9.83 -29.34
C VAL A 439 -13.87 9.51 -28.79
N TYR A 440 -13.83 8.87 -27.62
CA TYR A 440 -12.60 8.45 -26.96
C TYR A 440 -12.51 6.94 -26.93
N LYS A 441 -11.29 6.43 -27.03
CA LYS A 441 -10.94 5.05 -26.67
C LYS A 441 -10.10 5.10 -25.39
N ILE A 442 -10.56 4.43 -24.35
CA ILE A 442 -9.87 4.33 -23.07
C ILE A 442 -9.47 2.88 -22.85
N GLU A 443 -8.23 2.65 -22.46
CA GLU A 443 -7.70 1.36 -22.03
C GLU A 443 -6.89 1.58 -20.76
N PHE A 444 -7.17 0.83 -19.69
CA PHE A 444 -6.37 0.86 -18.48
C PHE A 444 -5.92 -0.53 -18.09
N ASN A 445 -4.70 -0.62 -17.58
CA ASN A 445 -4.12 -1.83 -17.03
C ASN A 445 -3.28 -1.43 -15.82
N LEU A 446 -3.87 -1.61 -14.65
CA LEU A 446 -3.34 -1.17 -13.37
C LEU A 446 -3.11 -2.37 -12.45
N THR A 447 -2.19 -2.22 -11.52
CA THR A 447 -2.06 -3.11 -10.36
C THR A 447 -2.67 -2.39 -9.16
N SER A 448 -3.49 -3.08 -8.38
CA SER A 448 -4.13 -2.52 -7.20
C SER A 448 -3.18 -2.44 -5.99
N LYS A 449 -3.58 -1.69 -4.96
CA LYS A 449 -2.84 -1.57 -3.69
C LYS A 449 -2.71 -2.91 -2.96
N ASP A 450 -3.66 -3.80 -3.16
CA ASP A 450 -3.68 -5.19 -2.71
C ASP A 450 -3.21 -6.18 -3.79
N GLY A 451 -2.46 -5.73 -4.81
CA GLY A 451 -1.69 -6.61 -5.71
C GLY A 451 -2.45 -7.32 -6.82
N PHE A 452 -3.75 -7.04 -7.01
CA PHE A 452 -4.57 -7.61 -8.09
C PHE A 452 -4.53 -6.77 -9.36
N THR A 453 -4.84 -7.41 -10.48
CA THR A 453 -4.92 -6.77 -11.79
C THR A 453 -6.27 -6.06 -11.96
N LEU A 454 -6.24 -4.78 -12.32
CA LEU A 454 -7.39 -3.98 -12.72
C LEU A 454 -7.26 -3.60 -14.20
N LYS A 455 -7.98 -4.29 -15.07
CA LYS A 455 -8.00 -3.99 -16.50
C LYS A 455 -9.35 -3.48 -16.94
N GLY A 456 -9.39 -2.69 -18.00
CA GLY A 456 -10.64 -2.35 -18.63
C GLY A 456 -10.50 -1.52 -19.89
N SER A 457 -11.62 -1.39 -20.59
CA SER A 457 -11.68 -0.65 -21.84
C SER A 457 -13.04 0.01 -22.04
N TYR A 458 -13.05 1.12 -22.78
CA TYR A 458 -14.26 1.80 -23.21
C TYR A 458 -14.02 2.47 -24.57
N THR A 459 -15.02 2.50 -25.44
CA THR A 459 -14.98 3.31 -26.66
C THR A 459 -16.34 3.97 -26.89
N GLY A 460 -16.38 5.30 -26.89
CA GLY A 460 -17.62 6.04 -27.05
C GLY A 460 -17.50 7.52 -26.74
N VAL A 461 -18.64 8.21 -26.78
CA VAL A 461 -18.75 9.60 -26.34
C VAL A 461 -18.86 9.64 -24.83
N ILE A 462 -18.11 10.54 -24.19
CA ILE A 462 -18.12 10.70 -22.73
C ILE A 462 -18.65 12.10 -22.39
N PRO A 463 -19.91 12.22 -21.92
CA PRO A 463 -20.44 13.49 -21.46
C PRO A 463 -19.66 14.02 -20.24
N ILE A 464 -19.32 15.31 -20.26
CA ILE A 464 -18.55 15.97 -19.19
C ILE A 464 -19.49 16.89 -18.40
N THR A 465 -19.51 16.71 -17.08
CA THR A 465 -20.19 17.61 -16.13
C THR A 465 -19.17 18.52 -15.48
N ASP A 466 -19.43 19.83 -15.49
CA ASP A 466 -18.64 20.82 -14.75
C ASP A 466 -19.06 20.83 -13.27
N ALA A 467 -18.13 20.49 -12.39
CA ALA A 467 -18.25 20.56 -10.94
C ALA A 467 -17.16 21.44 -10.31
N SER A 468 -16.45 22.23 -11.11
CA SER A 468 -15.41 23.13 -10.62
C SER A 468 -16.01 24.34 -9.90
N ASP A 469 -15.35 24.83 -8.84
CA ASP A 469 -15.57 26.19 -8.28
C ASP A 469 -14.53 27.18 -8.84
N ASP A 470 -13.89 26.83 -9.96
CA ASP A 470 -13.02 27.73 -10.70
C ASP A 470 -13.89 28.81 -11.35
N LYS A 471 -14.23 29.83 -10.56
CA LYS A 471 -14.64 31.12 -11.13
C LYS A 471 -13.46 31.57 -11.97
N SER A 472 -13.70 31.82 -13.25
CA SER A 472 -12.70 32.37 -14.17
C SER A 472 -12.18 33.70 -13.62
N ASP A 473 -11.13 33.64 -12.79
CA ASP A 473 -10.34 34.78 -12.34
C ASP A 473 -9.37 35.24 -13.44
N ASP A 474 -9.40 34.59 -14.61
CA ASP A 474 -8.64 35.01 -15.79
C ASP A 474 -9.05 36.42 -16.21
N ASP A 475 -8.14 37.37 -15.98
CA ASP A 475 -8.26 38.77 -16.33
C ASP A 475 -7.65 39.09 -17.70
N GLY A 476 -7.26 38.05 -18.47
CA GLY A 476 -6.67 38.17 -19.79
C GLY A 476 -5.18 38.55 -19.77
N THR A 477 -4.51 38.46 -18.61
CA THR A 477 -3.09 38.80 -18.46
C THR A 477 -2.14 37.63 -18.67
N SER A 478 -2.65 36.48 -19.11
CA SER A 478 -1.88 35.30 -19.48
C SER A 478 -2.40 34.67 -20.76
N THR A 479 -1.48 34.31 -21.67
CA THR A 479 -1.76 33.49 -22.86
C THR A 479 -1.45 32.02 -22.65
N LEU A 480 -0.97 31.64 -21.45
CA LEU A 480 -0.57 30.27 -21.19
C LEU A 480 -1.79 29.34 -21.10
N GLU A 481 -1.60 28.13 -21.62
CA GLU A 481 -2.56 27.02 -21.54
C GLU A 481 -2.03 25.86 -20.69
N ARG A 482 -0.76 25.94 -20.27
CA ARG A 482 -0.03 24.95 -19.49
C ARG A 482 1.17 25.59 -18.80
N ASP A 483 1.77 24.88 -17.86
CA ASP A 483 3.09 25.21 -17.32
C ASP A 483 4.10 25.43 -18.46
N TYR A 484 4.90 26.47 -18.35
CA TYR A 484 5.82 26.90 -19.40
C TYR A 484 7.25 27.02 -18.85
N ASP A 485 8.14 26.18 -19.37
CA ASP A 485 9.57 26.26 -19.09
C ASP A 485 10.22 27.20 -20.12
N MET A 486 10.61 28.40 -19.68
CA MET A 486 11.15 29.46 -20.53
C MET A 486 12.61 29.20 -20.92
N ASP A 487 12.95 29.50 -22.18
CA ASP A 487 14.31 29.43 -22.72
C ASP A 487 14.98 30.80 -22.71
N LEU A 488 15.79 31.05 -21.68
CA LEU A 488 16.58 32.27 -21.52
C LEU A 488 18.00 32.15 -22.12
N SER A 489 18.32 31.06 -22.83
CA SER A 489 19.68 30.78 -23.32
C SER A 489 20.19 31.79 -24.34
N LYS A 490 19.29 32.51 -25.01
CA LYS A 490 19.63 33.57 -25.98
C LYS A 490 20.14 34.85 -25.31
N ILE A 491 19.99 35.03 -24.00
CA ILE A 491 20.30 36.28 -23.31
C ILE A 491 21.73 36.25 -22.73
N LYS A 492 22.60 37.16 -23.19
CA LYS A 492 24.00 37.25 -22.72
C LYS A 492 24.18 38.07 -21.45
N LYS A 493 23.34 39.08 -21.23
CA LYS A 493 23.43 39.99 -20.08
C LYS A 493 22.04 40.49 -19.70
N ALA A 494 21.84 40.69 -18.39
CA ALA A 494 20.61 41.26 -17.85
C ALA A 494 20.83 42.71 -17.42
N HIS A 495 19.75 43.49 -17.39
CA HIS A 495 19.79 44.90 -17.02
C HIS A 495 18.98 45.16 -15.77
N TYR A 496 19.51 46.01 -14.88
CA TYR A 496 18.73 46.55 -13.77
C TYR A 496 18.56 48.06 -13.87
N TYR A 497 17.44 48.55 -13.33
CA TYR A 497 17.18 49.96 -13.11
C TYR A 497 16.34 50.16 -11.84
N THR A 498 16.37 51.36 -11.29
CA THR A 498 15.71 51.72 -10.03
C THR A 498 14.60 52.73 -10.24
N SER A 499 13.69 52.81 -9.29
CA SER A 499 12.62 53.82 -9.26
C SER A 499 12.40 54.28 -7.83
N ASP A 500 12.11 55.56 -7.67
CA ASP A 500 11.68 56.13 -6.39
C ASP A 500 10.17 55.97 -6.15
N GLN A 501 9.44 55.47 -7.15
CA GLN A 501 8.00 55.27 -7.10
C GLN A 501 7.60 53.82 -7.35
N VAL A 502 6.61 53.35 -6.58
CA VAL A 502 5.92 52.07 -6.77
C VAL A 502 4.45 52.33 -7.08
N TYR A 503 3.89 51.56 -8.00
CA TYR A 503 2.45 51.62 -8.29
C TYR A 503 1.66 50.74 -7.31
N ILE A 504 0.64 51.33 -6.69
CA ILE A 504 -0.27 50.65 -5.76
C ILE A 504 -1.66 50.58 -6.39
N GLN A 505 -2.23 49.37 -6.42
CA GLN A 505 -3.51 49.13 -7.06
C GLN A 505 -4.61 49.99 -6.45
N GLY A 506 -5.38 50.71 -7.29
CA GLY A 506 -6.45 51.60 -6.85
C GLY A 506 -6.00 52.92 -6.20
N ILE A 507 -4.70 53.13 -5.96
CA ILE A 507 -4.14 54.33 -5.34
C ILE A 507 -3.25 55.12 -6.31
N GLY A 508 -2.54 54.43 -7.21
CA GLY A 508 -1.57 55.02 -8.13
C GLY A 508 -0.13 55.01 -7.59
N TYR A 509 0.74 55.79 -8.23
CA TYR A 509 2.15 55.88 -7.86
C TYR A 509 2.37 56.54 -6.49
N LYS A 510 3.22 55.92 -5.66
CA LYS A 510 3.63 56.42 -4.34
C LYS A 510 5.15 56.30 -4.16
N PRO A 511 5.78 57.18 -3.36
CA PRO A 511 7.20 57.08 -3.07
C PRO A 511 7.50 55.76 -2.34
N ILE A 512 8.39 54.91 -2.88
CA ILE A 512 8.71 53.60 -2.29
C ILE A 512 9.33 53.73 -0.89
N SER A 513 10.03 54.84 -0.65
CA SER A 513 10.61 55.18 0.65
C SER A 513 9.57 55.31 1.78
N SER A 514 8.30 55.58 1.45
CA SER A 514 7.20 55.61 2.43
C SER A 514 6.93 54.24 3.08
N TYR A 515 7.41 53.16 2.46
CA TYR A 515 7.25 51.78 2.90
C TYR A 515 8.58 51.19 3.42
N GLY A 516 9.60 52.02 3.63
CA GLY A 516 10.91 51.57 4.11
C GLY A 516 11.59 50.59 3.15
N CYS A 517 11.44 50.80 1.84
CA CYS A 517 12.02 49.96 0.79
C CYS A 517 12.76 50.81 -0.27
N GLY A 518 13.69 50.17 -0.98
CA GLY A 518 14.10 50.56 -2.33
C GLY A 518 13.35 49.74 -3.39
N LEU A 519 13.38 50.16 -4.67
CA LEU A 519 12.76 49.43 -5.78
C LEU A 519 13.75 49.19 -6.91
N GLN A 520 13.82 47.95 -7.37
CA GLN A 520 14.70 47.49 -8.43
C GLN A 520 13.90 46.68 -9.45
N PHE A 521 14.11 46.96 -10.73
CA PHE A 521 13.60 46.16 -11.83
C PHE A 521 14.79 45.44 -12.46
N ILE A 522 14.68 44.12 -12.62
CA ILE A 522 15.68 43.31 -13.32
C ILE A 522 15.03 42.72 -14.56
N ASN A 523 15.63 43.00 -15.72
CA ASN A 523 15.22 42.51 -17.03
C ASN A 523 16.26 41.49 -17.51
N ILE A 524 15.83 40.23 -17.64
CA ILE A 524 16.58 39.20 -18.35
C ILE A 524 16.00 39.17 -19.77
N GLY A 525 16.75 39.74 -20.70
CA GLY A 525 16.27 40.12 -22.02
C GLY A 525 15.72 41.54 -22.04
N ILE A 526 15.33 42.02 -23.22
CA ILE A 526 14.89 43.39 -23.44
C ILE A 526 13.63 43.42 -24.28
N GLU A 527 12.68 44.28 -23.91
CA GLU A 527 11.36 44.34 -24.56
C GLU A 527 11.38 45.01 -25.93
N TRP A 528 12.41 45.83 -26.17
CA TRP A 528 12.65 46.51 -27.43
C TRP A 528 14.15 46.46 -27.71
N VAL A 529 14.55 45.74 -28.76
CA VAL A 529 15.97 45.48 -29.00
C VAL A 529 16.71 46.73 -29.46
N GLY A 530 16.15 47.52 -30.38
CA GLY A 530 16.81 48.73 -30.86
C GLY A 530 18.28 48.49 -31.25
N ASP A 531 19.20 49.19 -30.60
CA ASP A 531 20.66 49.05 -30.82
C ASP A 531 21.32 47.99 -29.91
N HIS A 532 20.56 47.23 -29.12
CA HIS A 532 21.03 46.27 -28.11
C HIS A 532 21.13 44.82 -28.62
N LEU A 533 21.30 44.61 -29.92
CA LEU A 533 21.52 43.28 -30.50
C LEU A 533 22.71 42.52 -29.89
N GLU A 534 23.68 43.25 -29.34
CA GLU A 534 24.84 42.69 -28.65
C GLU A 534 24.51 41.94 -27.35
N ASP A 535 23.30 42.15 -26.82
CA ASP A 535 22.78 41.53 -25.60
C ASP A 535 22.30 40.10 -25.85
N PHE A 536 22.17 39.71 -27.13
CA PHE A 536 21.74 38.39 -27.55
C PHE A 536 22.90 37.52 -28.03
N VAL A 537 22.79 36.21 -27.82
CA VAL A 537 23.66 35.21 -28.45
C VAL A 537 23.54 35.34 -29.96
N ASP A 538 24.70 35.33 -30.64
CA ASP A 538 24.81 35.51 -32.10
C ASP A 538 24.13 36.74 -32.72
N ARG A 539 23.72 37.72 -31.89
CA ARG A 539 22.92 38.88 -32.30
C ARG A 539 21.56 38.49 -32.91
N GLU A 540 20.98 37.41 -32.42
CA GLU A 540 19.65 36.94 -32.83
C GLU A 540 18.60 37.34 -31.77
N PRO A 541 17.71 38.31 -32.06
CA PRO A 541 16.69 38.75 -31.11
C PRO A 541 15.53 37.75 -31.00
N GLY A 542 14.55 38.07 -30.14
CA GLY A 542 13.40 37.22 -29.84
C GLY A 542 13.73 36.10 -28.84
N GLY A 543 12.76 35.22 -28.62
CA GLY A 543 12.79 34.22 -27.55
C GLY A 543 12.11 34.72 -26.27
N ASP A 544 12.37 34.01 -25.18
CA ASP A 544 11.76 34.33 -23.89
C ASP A 544 12.52 35.43 -23.16
N ILE A 545 11.77 36.33 -22.55
CA ILE A 545 12.29 37.36 -21.66
C ILE A 545 11.45 37.42 -20.39
N VAL A 546 12.09 37.81 -19.29
CA VAL A 546 11.43 37.92 -17.99
C VAL A 546 11.87 39.20 -17.27
N ARG A 547 10.89 39.89 -16.66
CA ARG A 547 11.13 41.00 -15.74
C ARG A 547 10.72 40.58 -14.34
N VAL A 548 11.56 40.88 -13.37
CA VAL A 548 11.21 40.80 -11.94
C VAL A 548 11.33 42.19 -11.31
N GLU A 549 10.29 42.60 -10.57
CA GLU A 549 10.26 43.86 -9.81
C GLU A 549 10.46 43.51 -8.33
N LEU A 550 11.59 43.91 -7.75
CA LEU A 550 12.01 43.55 -6.40
C LEU A 550 12.01 44.76 -5.49
N THR A 551 11.53 44.59 -4.27
CA THR A 551 11.70 45.57 -3.20
C THR A 551 12.94 45.21 -2.37
N THR A 552 13.84 46.17 -2.22
CA THR A 552 15.10 46.01 -1.50
C THR A 552 15.06 46.74 -0.16
N GLU A 553 16.06 46.51 0.69
CA GLU A 553 16.29 47.41 1.82
C GLU A 553 16.56 48.86 1.32
N PRO A 554 16.21 49.89 2.11
CA PRO A 554 16.50 51.27 1.74
C PRO A 554 17.98 51.50 1.47
N GLY A 555 18.31 52.09 0.32
CA GLY A 555 19.69 52.36 -0.10
C GLY A 555 20.37 51.18 -0.81
N LYS A 556 19.70 50.03 -0.92
CA LYS A 556 20.18 48.83 -1.61
C LYS A 556 19.62 48.67 -3.02
N GLU A 557 18.79 49.58 -3.50
CA GLU A 557 18.17 49.50 -4.83
C GLU A 557 19.19 49.45 -5.99
N ASN A 558 20.41 49.94 -5.78
CA ASN A 558 21.48 49.92 -6.79
C ASN A 558 22.38 48.67 -6.73
N GLU A 559 22.09 47.74 -5.83
CA GLU A 559 22.84 46.50 -5.60
C GLU A 559 21.95 45.30 -5.92
N ILE A 560 22.52 44.22 -6.46
CA ILE A 560 21.79 42.94 -6.62
C ILE A 560 21.96 42.15 -5.33
N THR A 561 20.86 41.93 -4.61
CA THR A 561 20.85 41.20 -3.33
C THR A 561 20.45 39.74 -3.54
N PRO A 562 21.36 38.77 -3.33
CA PRO A 562 21.00 37.35 -3.36
C PRO A 562 19.93 37.00 -2.32
N GLY A 563 19.08 36.03 -2.64
CA GLY A 563 17.97 35.60 -1.79
C GLY A 563 16.79 35.05 -2.60
N THR A 564 15.79 34.53 -1.89
CA THR A 564 14.52 34.11 -2.47
C THR A 564 13.46 35.17 -2.21
N TYR A 565 12.83 35.65 -3.28
CA TYR A 565 11.82 36.70 -3.27
C TYR A 565 10.48 36.08 -3.67
N GLU A 566 9.58 35.95 -2.70
CA GLU A 566 8.20 35.52 -2.96
C GLU A 566 7.41 36.65 -3.61
N VAL A 567 6.49 36.28 -4.50
CA VAL A 567 5.55 37.23 -5.10
C VAL A 567 4.60 37.78 -4.05
N THR A 568 4.39 39.09 -4.04
CA THR A 568 3.40 39.72 -3.16
C THR A 568 1.99 39.25 -3.49
N GLU A 569 1.22 38.83 -2.50
CA GLU A 569 -0.19 38.46 -2.66
C GLU A 569 -1.01 39.57 -3.33
N GLN A 570 -0.79 40.84 -2.97
CA GLN A 570 -1.45 42.00 -3.59
C GLN A 570 -0.51 43.20 -3.71
N ARG A 571 -0.81 44.11 -4.64
CA ARG A 571 -0.14 45.43 -4.71
C ARG A 571 -0.79 46.44 -3.76
N TRP A 572 -0.74 46.13 -2.46
CA TRP A 572 -1.27 46.96 -1.38
C TRP A 572 -0.19 47.29 -0.34
N PRO A 573 -0.23 48.46 0.35
CA PRO A 573 0.81 48.86 1.31
C PRO A 573 1.21 47.80 2.34
N ALA A 574 0.28 46.93 2.76
CA ALA A 574 0.54 45.89 3.75
C ALA A 574 1.53 44.81 3.28
N TYR A 575 1.69 44.62 1.96
CA TYR A 575 2.56 43.59 1.37
C TYR A 575 3.89 44.15 0.87
N ILE A 576 4.08 45.48 0.90
CA ILE A 576 5.31 46.14 0.46
C ILE A 576 6.30 46.14 1.64
N LYS A 577 7.32 45.30 1.55
CA LYS A 577 8.43 45.17 2.53
C LYS A 577 9.71 44.80 1.79
N PRO A 578 10.91 44.97 2.36
CA PRO A 578 12.14 44.49 1.72
C PRO A 578 12.10 42.97 1.53
N GLY A 579 12.69 42.48 0.43
CA GLY A 579 12.86 41.05 0.17
C GLY A 579 11.66 40.35 -0.49
N VAL A 580 10.80 41.08 -1.20
CA VAL A 580 9.68 40.49 -1.97
C VAL A 580 9.75 40.87 -3.45
N MET A 581 9.11 40.04 -4.28
CA MET A 581 8.86 40.32 -5.69
C MET A 581 7.47 40.92 -5.84
N MET A 582 7.37 42.15 -6.33
CA MET A 582 6.08 42.77 -6.60
C MET A 582 5.35 42.02 -7.71
N ARG A 583 4.12 41.57 -7.45
CA ARG A 583 3.29 40.87 -8.45
C ARG A 583 3.11 41.70 -9.73
N GLY A 584 2.87 41.05 -10.86
CA GLY A 584 2.51 41.72 -12.10
C GLY A 584 1.24 42.57 -11.97
N ILE A 585 1.06 43.54 -12.86
CA ILE A 585 -0.15 44.35 -12.94
C ILE A 585 -0.40 44.86 -14.36
N MET A 586 -1.66 44.89 -14.78
CA MET A 586 -2.10 45.57 -16.00
C MET A 586 -2.31 47.07 -15.71
N LEU A 587 -1.59 47.96 -16.41
CA LEU A 587 -1.75 49.42 -16.31
C LEU A 587 -1.91 50.02 -17.71
N ASP A 588 -2.96 50.83 -17.91
CA ASP A 588 -3.22 51.53 -19.17
C ASP A 588 -3.16 50.63 -20.43
N GLY A 589 -3.55 49.36 -20.29
CA GLY A 589 -3.52 48.36 -21.37
C GLY A 589 -2.14 47.72 -21.62
N GLY A 590 -1.14 48.03 -20.79
CA GLY A 590 0.19 47.43 -20.82
C GLY A 590 0.46 46.47 -19.66
N LEU A 591 1.34 45.50 -19.90
CA LEU A 591 1.84 44.58 -18.88
C LEU A 591 2.97 45.24 -18.08
N HIS A 592 2.78 45.39 -16.78
CA HIS A 592 3.73 46.02 -15.86
C HIS A 592 4.11 45.09 -14.70
N GLY A 593 5.20 45.43 -14.01
CA GLY A 593 5.76 44.62 -12.93
C GLY A 593 6.37 43.31 -13.36
N SER A 594 6.34 42.33 -12.46
CA SER A 594 6.91 41.00 -12.68
C SER A 594 6.12 40.21 -13.70
N ARG A 595 6.77 39.80 -14.79
CA ARG A 595 6.12 39.19 -15.96
C ARG A 595 7.09 38.38 -16.81
N TRP A 596 6.54 37.42 -17.55
CA TRP A 596 7.18 36.75 -18.68
C TRP A 596 6.55 37.21 -19.99
N MET A 597 7.36 37.26 -21.05
CA MET A 597 6.90 37.47 -22.42
C MET A 597 7.72 36.60 -23.38
N HIS A 598 7.04 36.03 -24.37
CA HIS A 598 7.67 35.50 -25.57
C HIS A 598 7.69 36.59 -26.64
N GLN A 599 8.85 36.78 -27.26
CA GLN A 599 9.02 37.70 -28.36
C GLN A 599 9.40 36.96 -29.63
N THR A 600 8.72 37.31 -30.71
CA THR A 600 9.11 36.93 -32.06
C THR A 600 9.46 38.18 -32.86
N TYR A 601 10.16 38.01 -33.96
CA TYR A 601 10.56 39.12 -34.81
C TYR A 601 10.40 38.78 -36.29
N SER A 602 10.17 39.82 -37.09
CA SER A 602 10.19 39.74 -38.54
C SER A 602 11.13 40.78 -39.10
N MET A 603 11.78 40.46 -40.23
CA MET A 603 12.54 41.45 -41.00
C MET A 603 11.63 42.07 -42.05
N TRP A 604 11.54 43.40 -42.08
CA TRP A 604 10.65 44.11 -43.00
C TRP A 604 11.39 45.17 -43.82
N GLY A 605 11.21 45.12 -45.15
CA GLY A 605 11.77 46.07 -46.13
C GLY A 605 13.23 45.80 -46.53
N ASP A 606 13.71 46.57 -47.53
CA ASP A 606 15.06 46.45 -48.11
C ASP A 606 16.19 46.85 -47.15
N ASP A 607 15.86 47.52 -46.04
CA ASP A 607 16.80 48.02 -45.02
C ASP A 607 17.06 47.03 -43.87
N ASN A 608 16.52 45.82 -43.92
CA ASN A 608 16.73 44.77 -42.91
C ASN A 608 16.35 45.20 -41.47
N LYS A 609 15.29 46.01 -41.33
CA LYS A 609 14.81 46.47 -40.02
C LYS A 609 14.10 45.34 -39.28
N ILE A 610 14.46 45.17 -38.01
CA ILE A 610 13.89 44.18 -37.10
C ILE A 610 12.60 44.75 -36.51
N PHE A 611 11.50 44.02 -36.68
CA PHE A 611 10.20 44.34 -36.09
C PHE A 611 9.81 43.24 -35.11
N GLU A 612 9.89 43.55 -33.82
CA GLU A 612 9.53 42.65 -32.71
C GLU A 612 8.08 42.80 -32.32
N TYR A 613 7.45 41.67 -32.03
CA TYR A 613 6.12 41.64 -31.45
C TYR A 613 6.00 40.48 -30.46
N MET A 614 5.14 40.69 -29.47
CA MET A 614 4.85 39.72 -28.42
C MET A 614 3.76 38.77 -28.90
N ASP A 615 4.03 37.47 -28.85
CA ASP A 615 3.11 36.40 -29.20
C ASP A 615 2.80 35.46 -28.01
N GLY A 616 3.47 35.65 -26.87
CA GLY A 616 3.13 35.02 -25.59
C GLY A 616 3.38 35.95 -24.40
N HIS A 617 2.57 35.88 -23.35
CA HIS A 617 2.78 36.64 -22.12
C HIS A 617 2.11 36.04 -20.90
N ALA A 618 2.63 36.39 -19.72
CA ALA A 618 2.02 36.12 -18.43
C ALA A 618 2.48 37.12 -17.37
N LEU A 619 1.54 37.75 -16.65
CA LEU A 619 1.86 38.42 -15.39
C LEU A 619 2.09 37.40 -14.28
N LEU A 620 3.11 37.61 -13.46
CA LEU A 620 3.42 36.73 -12.33
C LEU A 620 2.63 37.20 -11.10
N TYR A 621 1.59 36.45 -10.73
CA TYR A 621 0.68 36.77 -9.63
C TYR A 621 1.00 36.02 -8.34
N ASP A 622 1.73 34.93 -8.44
CA ASP A 622 2.22 34.14 -7.31
C ASP A 622 3.57 33.49 -7.68
N GLY A 623 4.17 32.71 -6.79
CA GLY A 623 5.46 32.04 -6.98
C GLY A 623 6.63 32.83 -6.41
N GLN A 624 7.83 32.62 -6.95
CA GLN A 624 9.06 33.20 -6.42
C GLN A 624 10.17 33.33 -7.46
N VAL A 625 11.20 34.11 -7.12
CA VAL A 625 12.50 34.08 -7.79
C VAL A 625 13.61 33.88 -6.77
N THR A 626 14.53 32.96 -7.04
CA THR A 626 15.75 32.78 -6.25
C THR A 626 16.95 33.34 -7.00
N ILE A 627 17.70 34.22 -6.34
CA ILE A 627 18.88 34.89 -6.88
C ILE A 627 20.09 34.43 -6.09
N THR A 628 21.09 33.91 -6.80
CA THR A 628 22.37 33.49 -6.22
C THR A 628 23.51 34.21 -6.91
N LYS A 629 24.53 34.62 -6.15
CA LYS A 629 25.75 35.18 -6.73
C LYS A 629 26.63 34.05 -7.25
N VAL A 630 27.23 34.24 -8.43
CA VAL A 630 28.19 33.29 -8.99
C VAL A 630 29.58 33.67 -8.52
N GLU A 631 30.26 32.76 -7.80
CA GLU A 631 31.60 33.01 -7.24
C GLU A 631 32.69 32.34 -8.11
N ASP A 632 33.04 32.97 -9.24
CA ASP A 632 34.18 32.56 -10.08
C ASP A 632 35.11 33.74 -10.43
N GLU A 633 36.37 33.45 -10.72
CA GLU A 633 37.35 34.44 -11.19
C GLU A 633 36.90 35.08 -12.51
N GLY A 634 36.77 36.42 -12.54
CA GLY A 634 36.30 37.17 -13.71
C GLY A 634 34.77 37.32 -13.84
N LYS A 635 33.99 36.82 -12.87
CA LYS A 635 32.52 36.88 -12.83
C LYS A 635 31.97 37.84 -11.76
N GLU A 636 32.59 39.00 -11.57
CA GLU A 636 32.31 39.92 -10.45
C GLU A 636 30.84 40.40 -10.35
N ASN A 637 30.14 40.52 -11.48
CA ASN A 637 28.74 40.92 -11.57
C ASN A 637 27.80 39.81 -12.08
N TRP A 638 28.19 38.55 -11.95
CA TRP A 638 27.36 37.42 -12.39
C TRP A 638 26.44 36.92 -11.30
N TYR A 639 25.21 36.62 -11.71
CA TYR A 639 24.17 36.08 -10.86
C TYR A 639 23.41 34.99 -11.59
N ARG A 640 22.90 34.03 -10.83
CA ARG A 640 21.99 33.00 -11.29
C ARG A 640 20.60 33.28 -10.74
N PHE A 641 19.62 33.33 -11.64
CA PHE A 641 18.21 33.55 -11.37
C PHE A 641 17.46 32.25 -11.66
N GLU A 642 16.70 31.79 -10.68
CA GLU A 642 15.75 30.69 -10.79
C GLU A 642 14.36 31.26 -10.57
N VAL A 643 13.65 31.49 -11.67
CA VAL A 643 12.28 32.02 -11.65
C VAL A 643 11.32 30.84 -11.66
N ASP A 644 10.36 30.86 -10.73
CA ASP A 644 9.21 29.97 -10.69
C ASP A 644 7.98 30.81 -10.35
N GLY A 645 7.47 31.53 -11.35
CA GLY A 645 6.31 32.40 -11.20
C GLY A 645 5.02 31.71 -11.60
N ILE A 646 3.88 32.13 -11.07
CA ILE A 646 2.56 31.56 -11.36
C ILE A 646 1.67 32.63 -11.94
N CYS A 647 1.04 32.35 -13.08
CA CYS A 647 0.17 33.31 -13.78
C CYS A 647 -1.28 33.31 -13.24
N VAL A 648 -2.12 34.20 -13.75
CA VAL A 648 -3.55 34.28 -13.38
C VAL A 648 -4.30 32.96 -13.61
N ARG A 649 -3.90 32.21 -14.64
CA ARG A 649 -4.42 30.88 -15.00
C ARG A 649 -3.80 29.74 -14.19
N LYS A 650 -3.03 30.05 -13.15
CA LYS A 650 -2.35 29.11 -12.24
C LYS A 650 -1.27 28.23 -12.88
N HIS A 651 -0.91 28.46 -14.14
CA HIS A 651 0.25 27.84 -14.76
C HIS A 651 1.55 28.45 -14.24
N HIS A 652 2.54 27.59 -14.01
CA HIS A 652 3.89 27.99 -13.70
C HIS A 652 4.63 28.50 -14.93
N VAL A 653 5.55 29.44 -14.72
CA VAL A 653 6.48 29.99 -15.68
C VAL A 653 7.86 29.87 -15.08
N ARG A 654 8.60 28.83 -15.49
CA ARG A 654 9.84 28.38 -14.86
C ARG A 654 11.03 28.62 -15.75
N GLY A 655 12.15 29.06 -15.21
CA GLY A 655 13.34 29.33 -16.00
C GLY A 655 14.56 29.56 -15.14
N THR A 656 15.71 29.17 -15.67
CA THR A 656 17.01 29.48 -15.07
C THR A 656 17.83 30.31 -16.04
N TRP A 657 18.45 31.37 -15.54
CA TRP A 657 19.43 32.15 -16.28
C TRP A 657 20.64 32.48 -15.42
N GLU A 658 21.84 32.35 -15.98
CA GLU A 658 23.09 32.74 -15.34
C GLU A 658 23.84 33.71 -16.25
N GLY A 659 24.24 34.87 -15.72
CA GLY A 659 25.04 35.80 -16.48
C GLY A 659 25.30 37.13 -15.78
N PRO A 660 26.02 38.05 -16.44
CA PRO A 660 26.34 39.36 -15.91
C PRO A 660 25.11 40.27 -15.84
N VAL A 661 24.93 40.95 -14.71
CA VAL A 661 23.91 41.99 -14.51
C VAL A 661 24.57 43.37 -14.55
N VAL A 662 24.02 44.28 -15.36
CA VAL A 662 24.54 45.64 -15.56
C VAL A 662 23.43 46.69 -15.38
N SER A 663 23.79 47.92 -15.05
CA SER A 663 22.80 49.00 -15.04
C SER A 663 22.38 49.36 -16.47
N GLN A 664 21.21 49.98 -16.62
CA GLN A 664 20.71 50.44 -17.93
C GLN A 664 21.66 51.38 -18.69
N THR A 665 22.66 51.98 -18.02
CA THR A 665 23.69 52.84 -18.65
C THR A 665 25.02 52.10 -18.89
N GLY A 666 25.05 50.78 -18.71
CA GLY A 666 26.22 49.93 -18.96
C GLY A 666 27.27 49.90 -17.86
N ARG A 667 26.96 50.37 -16.64
CA ARG A 667 27.86 50.23 -15.48
C ARG A 667 27.67 48.87 -14.82
N ALA A 668 28.75 48.19 -14.45
CA ALA A 668 28.68 46.98 -13.64
C ALA A 668 28.02 47.27 -12.28
N ALA A 669 27.19 46.35 -11.79
CA ALA A 669 26.64 46.42 -10.44
C ALA A 669 27.79 46.40 -9.40
N ALA A 670 27.75 47.26 -8.38
CA ALA A 670 28.85 47.43 -7.42
C ALA A 670 28.84 46.38 -6.27
N GLU A 671 30.03 45.97 -5.79
CA GLU A 671 30.34 45.25 -4.52
C GLU A 671 30.26 46.23 -3.31
N LYS A 672 30.10 45.92 -2.00
CA LYS A 672 30.38 44.79 -1.06
C LYS A 672 29.64 45.12 0.28
N ASP A 673 29.11 44.19 1.09
CA ASP A 673 29.75 43.43 2.20
C ASP A 673 28.71 42.41 2.73
N HIS A 674 29.18 41.25 3.18
CA HIS A 674 28.39 40.17 3.79
C HIS A 674 27.42 40.67 4.88
N LEU A 675 26.13 40.46 4.68
CA LEU A 675 25.18 40.26 5.77
C LEU A 675 25.04 38.75 6.00
N GLU A 676 25.18 38.31 7.26
CA GLU A 676 24.90 36.93 7.63
C GLU A 676 23.50 36.54 7.15
N PRO A 677 23.33 35.32 6.58
CA PRO A 677 22.01 34.85 6.21
C PRO A 677 21.12 34.83 7.47
N PRO A 678 19.89 35.37 7.43
CA PRO A 678 18.94 35.14 8.50
C PRO A 678 18.78 33.63 8.68
N ARG A 679 18.89 33.16 9.92
CA ARG A 679 18.69 31.75 10.27
C ARG A 679 17.38 31.25 9.67
N LEU A 680 17.50 30.37 8.67
CA LEU A 680 16.43 29.52 8.17
C LEU A 680 15.83 28.75 9.36
N LEU A 681 14.63 29.14 9.78
CA LEU A 681 13.71 28.18 10.35
C LEU A 681 13.38 27.20 9.22
N ARG A 682 13.98 26.01 9.25
CA ARG A 682 13.54 24.87 8.44
C ARG A 682 12.04 24.69 8.66
N ARG A 683 11.23 25.18 7.72
CA ARG A 683 9.97 24.51 7.39
C ARG A 683 10.25 23.70 6.14
N LEU A 684 10.11 22.39 6.28
CA LEU A 684 9.88 21.51 5.16
C LEU A 684 8.66 22.06 4.40
N PRO A 685 8.69 22.22 3.06
CA PRO A 685 7.47 22.45 2.31
C PRO A 685 6.65 21.15 2.38
N ALA A 686 5.74 21.10 3.33
CA ALA A 686 4.56 20.26 3.20
C ALA A 686 3.57 21.07 2.36
N PRO A 687 3.03 20.55 1.25
CA PRO A 687 1.80 21.10 0.70
C PRO A 687 0.72 20.88 1.76
N SER A 688 0.45 21.89 2.57
CA SER A 688 -0.65 21.90 3.52
C SER A 688 -1.90 22.38 2.78
N VAL A 689 -2.47 21.53 1.93
CA VAL A 689 -3.90 21.65 1.65
C VAL A 689 -4.60 21.22 2.93
N PRO A 690 -5.39 22.08 3.59
CA PRO A 690 -6.19 21.63 4.72
C PRO A 690 -7.21 20.63 4.19
N MET A 691 -7.15 19.37 4.67
CA MET A 691 -8.17 18.33 4.44
C MET A 691 -9.61 18.81 4.72
N SER A 692 -9.77 19.93 5.44
CA SER A 692 -11.07 20.58 5.68
C SER A 692 -11.73 21.11 4.41
N ARG A 693 -10.98 21.55 3.40
CA ARG A 693 -11.56 22.09 2.15
C ARG A 693 -12.14 20.97 1.28
N LEU A 694 -11.42 19.85 1.16
CA LEU A 694 -11.92 18.61 0.55
C LEU A 694 -13.18 18.10 1.26
N ALA A 695 -13.21 18.14 2.59
CA ALA A 695 -14.36 17.68 3.38
C ALA A 695 -15.61 18.59 3.27
N GLU A 696 -15.45 19.87 2.96
CA GLU A 696 -16.58 20.82 2.80
C GLU A 696 -17.24 20.74 1.41
N GLU A 697 -16.48 20.44 0.35
CA GLU A 697 -16.98 20.50 -1.04
C GLU A 697 -17.49 19.14 -1.59
N LEU A 698 -16.92 18.02 -1.13
CA LEU A 698 -17.29 16.67 -1.58
C LEU A 698 -18.77 16.24 -1.32
N PRO A 699 -19.43 16.60 -0.20
CA PRO A 699 -20.80 16.13 0.07
C PRO A 699 -21.79 16.68 -0.97
N GLY A 700 -21.71 17.96 -1.33
CA GLY A 700 -22.68 18.59 -2.24
C GLY A 700 -22.65 18.03 -3.68
N ILE A 701 -21.56 17.39 -4.08
CA ILE A 701 -21.29 16.94 -5.45
C ILE A 701 -21.58 15.43 -5.60
N MET A 702 -21.21 14.60 -4.62
CA MET A 702 -21.45 13.15 -4.66
C MET A 702 -22.94 12.78 -4.54
N PHE A 703 -23.74 13.56 -3.79
CA PHE A 703 -25.16 13.23 -3.55
C PHE A 703 -26.13 13.59 -4.70
N ARG A 704 -25.67 14.23 -5.79
CA ARG A 704 -26.59 14.62 -6.89
C ARG A 704 -27.02 13.48 -7.81
N LYS A 705 -26.32 12.33 -7.81
CA LYS A 705 -26.66 11.18 -8.68
C LYS A 705 -27.22 9.96 -7.93
N ALA A 706 -27.19 9.95 -6.60
CA ALA A 706 -27.64 8.82 -5.78
C ALA A 706 -29.12 8.88 -5.35
N GLY A 707 -29.90 9.89 -5.76
CA GLY A 707 -31.34 9.95 -5.43
C GLY A 707 -31.68 9.97 -3.93
N MET A 708 -30.71 10.20 -3.05
CA MET A 708 -30.89 10.29 -1.61
C MET A 708 -30.98 11.76 -1.20
N THR A 709 -32.14 12.36 -1.44
CA THR A 709 -32.59 13.52 -0.66
C THR A 709 -33.74 13.09 0.22
N GLU A 710 -33.44 12.80 1.48
CA GLU A 710 -34.19 13.27 2.66
C GLU A 710 -33.26 13.37 3.86
#